data_AF-A0A349DV61-F1
#
_entry.id   AF-A0A349DV61-F1
#
_cell.length_a   1.000
_cell.length_b   1.000
_cell.length_c   1.000
_cell.angle_alpha   90.00
_cell.angle_beta   90.00
_cell.angle_gamma   90.00
#
_symmetry.space_group_name_H-M   'P 1'
#
loop_
_entity.id
_entity.type
_entity.pdbx_description
1 polymer ?
#
loop_
_entity_poly.entity_id
_entity_poly.type
_entity_poly.pdbx_seq_one_letter_code
_entity_poly.pdbx_strand_id
1 'polypeptide(L)'
;MNFKQFNKQIQKQFAKMCATEMLFRVDLSWDELWDTYLLSFEDEKVFRDPESSTHNCNSCKSFMRRYGNIVAVDSKGNLMSLFSDLGDVGEYSAPSIACDNLIRSAQISGVFFETYHMLDKKLNYESCKKSQKSFKLGIESNLKKYTQEEVDKFGVVNTKKIYEFNHFCVQLPKKYVDFSGNSKEQIEAVYRDKYAVFKRAMEEIPLDTLDLVIDLIKQGALLDGNTHLHAMQEIRKYKQAYEASPFNKDIFCWLTSYHIDERVAKFKNTLIGVFCTELAEGEELNKACLNWNKRVDPANYHKAKSPISQRQIEEAKKFIQENGLEEAFNRRLANIDDIKASEILHMSGGDGKIKEVSIFDNLKATSTRHKRSEFNKLNEVYIDQFMADVLPSCTSIEAYLDHRMEGNLVTLTTAVNADSKQITKWGNIAKNYSWTFNGNLAGKSMLKQAVKDAGGNVDGVLNFRLAWNDQNGLDGSDLDAWAEEPNRTKIGYSSGFRKDQNNKRTSFSGQLDVDNTNPKGKLAVENITWTKLEKMRDGVYRLWVNQYKARNSQGFKAEIEFNGEIYSYAYEQPVIGNVKVADVTLKNGVFSIKHHLPEKGQSKEVWGLETNNFYKVNLVCKSPNHWGDNEVGNLHYFFMLENCKASGKIRGFHNENLLPEILKHKKVMEVLGGTNMIEPTDKQLSGVGFNATVRDELIVKCSGNFKRMLKVKF
;
A
#
# COMPACT_ATOMS: atom_id res chain seq x y z
N MET A 1 -56.08 20.29 -18.96
CA MET A 1 -54.91 21.11 -18.58
C MET A 1 -54.05 21.31 -19.82
N ASN A 2 -53.48 22.48 -20.09
CA ASN A 2 -52.64 22.67 -21.30
C ASN A 2 -51.17 22.29 -21.03
N PHE A 3 -50.39 22.06 -22.09
CA PHE A 3 -48.98 21.65 -21.98
C PHE A 3 -48.14 22.60 -21.10
N LYS A 4 -48.40 23.91 -21.15
CA LYS A 4 -47.68 24.91 -20.33
C LYS A 4 -47.89 24.68 -18.83
N GLN A 5 -49.11 24.33 -18.43
CA GLN A 5 -49.42 23.96 -17.04
C GLN A 5 -48.80 22.59 -16.67
N PHE A 6 -48.74 21.65 -17.61
CA PHE A 6 -48.09 20.35 -17.42
C PHE A 6 -46.59 20.51 -17.18
N ASN A 7 -45.90 21.26 -18.04
CA ASN A 7 -44.47 21.53 -17.86
C ASN A 7 -44.17 22.26 -16.55
N LYS A 8 -45.08 23.10 -16.03
CA LYS A 8 -44.92 23.70 -14.69
C LYS A 8 -44.92 22.64 -13.57
N GLN A 9 -45.69 21.56 -13.70
CA GLN A 9 -45.64 20.46 -12.73
C GLN A 9 -44.34 19.66 -12.87
N ILE A 10 -43.89 19.40 -14.10
CA ILE A 10 -42.57 18.79 -14.37
C ILE A 10 -41.44 19.64 -13.77
N GLN A 11 -41.47 20.96 -13.93
CA GLN A 11 -40.49 21.87 -13.33
C GLN A 11 -40.47 21.79 -11.80
N LYS A 12 -41.65 21.76 -11.17
CA LYS A 12 -41.76 21.61 -9.71
C LYS A 12 -41.22 20.25 -9.26
N GLN A 13 -41.53 19.19 -9.99
CA GLN A 13 -41.05 17.85 -9.68
C GLN A 13 -39.53 17.75 -9.83
N PHE A 14 -38.97 18.29 -10.92
CA PHE A 14 -37.53 18.34 -11.11
C PHE A 14 -36.80 19.16 -10.02
N ALA A 15 -37.41 20.25 -9.54
CA ALA A 15 -36.87 21.01 -8.43
C ALA A 15 -36.83 20.20 -7.13
N LYS A 16 -37.85 19.36 -6.86
CA LYS A 16 -37.83 18.41 -5.73
C LYS A 16 -36.73 17.36 -5.91
N MET A 17 -36.57 16.81 -7.11
CA MET A 17 -35.48 15.87 -7.43
C MET A 17 -34.11 16.51 -7.17
N CYS A 18 -33.90 17.77 -7.57
CA CYS A 18 -32.64 18.48 -7.31
C CYS A 18 -32.37 18.75 -5.81
N ALA A 19 -33.41 18.72 -4.97
CA ALA A 19 -33.29 18.91 -3.53
C ALA A 19 -32.79 17.67 -2.78
N THR A 20 -32.72 16.50 -3.45
CA THR A 20 -32.11 15.28 -2.87
C THR A 20 -30.58 15.29 -2.96
N GLU A 21 -29.99 16.37 -3.48
CA GLU A 21 -28.55 16.56 -3.72
C GLU A 21 -27.93 15.65 -4.78
N MET A 22 -28.58 14.54 -5.17
CA MET A 22 -28.05 13.57 -6.12
C MET A 22 -29.04 13.28 -7.25
N LEU A 23 -28.54 13.37 -8.49
CA LEU A 23 -29.26 12.95 -9.68
C LEU A 23 -28.52 11.80 -10.34
N PHE A 24 -29.29 10.86 -10.86
CA PHE A 24 -28.82 9.64 -11.50
C PHE A 24 -29.48 9.45 -12.86
N ARG A 25 -28.97 8.49 -13.62
CA ARG A 25 -29.60 7.96 -14.83
C ARG A 25 -29.96 6.50 -14.61
N VAL A 26 -31.08 6.09 -15.18
CA VAL A 26 -31.45 4.68 -15.25
C VAL A 26 -31.02 4.06 -16.58
N ASP A 27 -30.76 2.76 -16.57
CA ASP A 27 -30.53 1.94 -17.77
C ASP A 27 -31.86 1.72 -18.51
N LEU A 28 -32.26 2.71 -19.29
CA LEU A 28 -33.50 2.69 -20.06
C LEU A 28 -33.26 3.31 -21.43
N SER A 29 -33.73 2.63 -22.48
CA SER A 29 -33.68 3.15 -23.83
C SER A 29 -34.55 4.40 -23.96
N TRP A 30 -34.01 5.43 -24.58
CA TRP A 30 -34.76 6.66 -24.80
C TRP A 30 -35.89 6.49 -25.83
N ASP A 31 -35.73 5.56 -26.79
CA ASP A 31 -36.76 5.24 -27.77
C ASP A 31 -37.96 4.60 -27.07
N GLU A 32 -37.71 3.61 -26.20
CA GLU A 32 -38.74 2.93 -25.40
C GLU A 32 -39.50 3.91 -24.50
N LEU A 33 -38.80 4.83 -23.84
CA LEU A 33 -39.44 5.85 -23.01
C LEU A 33 -40.31 6.80 -23.85
N TRP A 34 -39.85 7.17 -25.05
CA TRP A 34 -40.59 8.05 -25.95
C TRP A 34 -41.83 7.38 -26.55
N ASP A 35 -41.69 6.12 -26.95
CA ASP A 35 -42.80 5.33 -27.48
C ASP A 35 -43.85 5.08 -26.39
N THR A 36 -43.43 4.79 -25.16
CA THR A 36 -44.33 4.69 -24.00
C THR A 36 -45.10 5.99 -23.77
N TYR A 37 -44.42 7.14 -23.87
CA TYR A 37 -45.07 8.44 -23.74
C TYR A 37 -46.15 8.66 -24.81
N LEU A 38 -45.86 8.35 -26.08
CA LEU A 38 -46.80 8.56 -27.18
C LEU A 38 -47.96 7.56 -27.19
N LEU A 39 -47.69 6.26 -26.97
CA LEU A 39 -48.70 5.21 -27.02
C LEU A 39 -49.70 5.25 -25.84
N SER A 40 -49.41 6.04 -24.81
CA SER A 40 -50.26 6.16 -23.62
C SER A 40 -51.34 7.25 -23.72
N PHE A 41 -51.45 7.95 -24.85
CA PHE A 41 -52.54 8.91 -25.08
C PHE A 41 -53.79 8.20 -25.60
N GLU A 42 -54.96 8.44 -24.99
CA GLU A 42 -56.21 7.77 -25.33
C GLU A 42 -56.86 8.30 -26.64
N ASP A 43 -56.68 9.60 -26.94
CA ASP A 43 -57.28 10.28 -28.10
C ASP A 43 -56.22 11.08 -28.87
N GLU A 44 -55.30 10.40 -29.57
CA GLU A 44 -54.25 11.08 -30.33
C GLU A 44 -54.83 11.80 -31.55
N LYS A 45 -54.68 13.13 -31.58
CA LYS A 45 -55.24 13.98 -32.64
C LYS A 45 -54.18 14.32 -33.67
N VAL A 46 -54.58 14.27 -34.94
CA VAL A 46 -53.80 14.82 -36.05
C VAL A 46 -53.67 16.34 -35.88
N PHE A 47 -52.45 16.87 -35.96
CA PHE A 47 -52.20 18.28 -35.67
C PHE A 47 -52.02 19.15 -36.91
N ARG A 48 -51.32 18.65 -37.95
CA ARG A 48 -50.89 19.42 -39.14
C ARG A 48 -50.84 18.61 -40.42
N ASP A 49 -50.53 17.33 -40.29
CA ASP A 49 -50.29 16.39 -41.38
C ASP A 49 -50.92 15.06 -40.92
N PRO A 50 -51.56 14.26 -41.80
CA PRO A 50 -52.10 12.94 -41.44
C PRO A 50 -51.12 12.03 -40.69
N GLU A 51 -49.81 12.23 -40.85
CA GLU A 51 -48.74 11.50 -40.13
C GLU A 51 -48.21 12.24 -38.87
N SER A 52 -48.71 13.43 -38.55
CA SER A 52 -48.28 14.27 -37.42
C SER A 52 -49.33 14.33 -36.31
N SER A 53 -48.95 13.89 -35.12
CA SER A 53 -49.78 14.00 -33.92
C SER A 53 -49.55 15.28 -33.13
N THR A 54 -50.48 15.62 -32.25
CA THR A 54 -50.36 16.75 -31.31
C THR A 54 -49.24 16.57 -30.28
N HIS A 55 -48.71 15.35 -30.11
CA HIS A 55 -47.78 15.01 -29.02
C HIS A 55 -46.38 14.59 -29.51
N ASN A 56 -46.16 14.39 -30.82
CA ASN A 56 -44.90 13.89 -31.38
C ASN A 56 -43.82 14.96 -31.65
N CYS A 57 -43.77 16.04 -30.86
CA CYS A 57 -42.87 17.17 -31.12
C CYS A 57 -41.38 16.81 -31.02
N ASN A 58 -40.58 17.21 -32.03
CA ASN A 58 -39.12 17.01 -32.06
C ASN A 58 -38.37 17.64 -30.88
N SER A 59 -38.80 18.81 -30.40
CA SER A 59 -38.19 19.47 -29.23
C SER A 59 -38.45 18.68 -27.94
N CYS A 60 -39.67 18.19 -27.75
CA CYS A 60 -40.03 17.30 -26.65
C CYS A 60 -39.29 15.96 -26.73
N LYS A 61 -39.22 15.35 -27.93
CA LYS A 61 -38.47 14.11 -28.18
C LYS A 61 -36.99 14.29 -27.82
N SER A 62 -36.39 15.41 -28.23
CA SER A 62 -34.99 15.73 -27.91
C SER A 62 -34.75 15.93 -26.42
N PHE A 63 -35.70 16.54 -25.70
CA PHE A 63 -35.66 16.66 -24.25
C PHE A 63 -35.72 15.28 -23.58
N MET A 64 -36.72 14.48 -23.92
CA MET A 64 -36.93 13.13 -23.39
C MET A 64 -35.70 12.25 -23.62
N ARG A 65 -35.10 12.32 -24.82
CA ARG A 65 -33.87 11.61 -25.14
C ARG A 65 -32.69 11.94 -24.23
N ARG A 66 -32.55 13.19 -23.80
CA ARG A 66 -31.40 13.63 -23.00
C ARG A 66 -31.66 13.53 -21.49
N TYR A 67 -32.89 13.81 -21.08
CA TYR A 67 -33.24 14.11 -19.70
C TYR A 67 -34.38 13.25 -19.15
N GLY A 68 -35.10 12.52 -20.00
CA GLY A 68 -36.25 11.71 -19.61
C GLY A 68 -35.92 10.57 -18.64
N ASN A 69 -34.71 10.00 -18.74
CA ASN A 69 -34.25 8.92 -17.86
C ASN A 69 -33.48 9.40 -16.61
N ILE A 70 -33.59 10.68 -16.26
CA ILE A 70 -33.01 11.21 -15.02
C ILE A 70 -33.92 10.86 -13.85
N VAL A 71 -33.32 10.37 -12.77
CA VAL A 71 -34.00 10.07 -11.53
C VAL A 71 -33.27 10.68 -10.34
N ALA A 72 -34.01 10.91 -9.25
CA ALA A 72 -33.48 11.10 -7.92
C ALA A 72 -33.86 9.89 -7.05
N VAL A 73 -33.29 9.80 -5.85
CA VAL A 73 -33.70 8.82 -4.84
C VAL A 73 -34.30 9.58 -3.66
N ASP A 74 -35.50 9.19 -3.23
CA ASP A 74 -36.17 9.79 -2.08
C ASP A 74 -35.57 9.33 -0.74
N SER A 75 -36.03 9.91 0.37
CA SER A 75 -35.57 9.55 1.72
C SER A 75 -35.90 8.11 2.14
N LYS A 76 -36.78 7.42 1.39
CA LYS A 76 -37.18 6.03 1.63
C LYS A 76 -36.43 5.06 0.71
N GLY A 77 -35.59 5.55 -0.20
CA GLY A 77 -34.84 4.74 -1.15
C GLY A 77 -35.59 4.42 -2.44
N ASN A 78 -36.70 5.10 -2.76
CA ASN A 78 -37.43 4.90 -4.01
C ASN A 78 -36.93 5.86 -5.09
N LEU A 79 -36.97 5.41 -6.35
CA LEU A 79 -36.69 6.26 -7.50
C LEU A 79 -37.80 7.30 -7.69
N MET A 80 -37.40 8.56 -7.89
CA MET A 80 -38.27 9.66 -8.29
C MET A 80 -37.89 10.10 -9.71
N SER A 81 -38.82 10.00 -10.65
CA SER A 81 -38.64 10.52 -12.02
C SER A 81 -39.24 11.92 -12.18
N LEU A 82 -39.05 12.50 -13.36
CA LEU A 82 -39.73 13.73 -13.80
C LEU A 82 -41.25 13.62 -13.76
N PHE A 83 -41.79 12.40 -13.87
CA PHE A 83 -43.23 12.12 -13.97
C PHE A 83 -43.86 11.64 -12.66
N SER A 84 -43.07 11.50 -11.60
CA SER A 84 -43.59 11.07 -10.30
C SER A 84 -44.48 12.13 -9.64
N ASP A 85 -45.55 11.68 -9.00
CA ASP A 85 -46.40 12.47 -8.10
C ASP A 85 -46.95 13.78 -8.70
N LEU A 86 -47.23 13.80 -10.01
CA LEU A 86 -47.76 14.99 -10.69
C LEU A 86 -49.25 15.26 -10.41
N GLY A 87 -49.98 14.27 -9.88
CA GLY A 87 -51.43 14.33 -9.69
C GLY A 87 -52.19 14.25 -11.01
N ASP A 88 -53.42 14.78 -11.05
CA ASP A 88 -54.18 14.91 -12.29
C ASP A 88 -53.64 16.08 -13.14
N VAL A 89 -53.03 15.70 -14.27
CA VAL A 89 -52.48 16.60 -15.28
C VAL A 89 -53.28 16.55 -16.60
N GLY A 90 -54.55 16.15 -16.53
CA GLY A 90 -55.44 16.04 -17.69
C GLY A 90 -54.99 14.96 -18.67
N GLU A 91 -54.95 15.27 -19.97
CA GLU A 91 -54.57 14.32 -21.04
C GLU A 91 -53.15 13.76 -20.91
N TYR A 92 -52.28 14.40 -20.12
CA TYR A 92 -50.90 13.93 -19.88
C TYR A 92 -50.79 12.95 -18.71
N SER A 93 -51.90 12.65 -18.00
CA SER A 93 -51.87 11.82 -16.79
C SER A 93 -51.49 10.37 -17.10
N ALA A 94 -52.15 9.74 -18.08
CA ALA A 94 -51.85 8.37 -18.48
C ALA A 94 -50.41 8.21 -18.99
N PRO A 95 -49.88 9.07 -19.91
CA PRO A 95 -48.48 9.06 -20.28
C PRO A 95 -47.50 9.25 -19.12
N SER A 96 -47.80 10.18 -18.20
CA SER A 96 -46.92 10.43 -17.07
C SER A 96 -46.83 9.20 -16.15
N ILE A 97 -47.95 8.56 -15.85
CA ILE A 97 -47.99 7.34 -15.03
C ILE A 97 -47.24 6.20 -15.72
N ALA A 98 -47.47 5.99 -17.02
CA ALA A 98 -46.80 4.95 -17.80
C ALA A 98 -45.28 5.15 -17.83
N CYS A 99 -44.81 6.37 -18.11
CA CYS A 99 -43.40 6.70 -18.08
C CYS A 99 -42.78 6.57 -16.68
N ASP A 100 -43.47 7.00 -15.62
CA ASP A 100 -42.97 6.88 -14.25
C ASP A 100 -42.81 5.41 -13.84
N ASN A 101 -43.80 4.57 -14.15
CA ASN A 101 -43.75 3.14 -13.88
C ASN A 101 -42.58 2.47 -14.62
N LEU A 102 -42.40 2.79 -15.91
CA LEU A 102 -41.30 2.26 -16.71
C LEU A 102 -39.94 2.66 -16.12
N ILE A 103 -39.74 3.95 -15.81
CA ILE A 103 -38.49 4.46 -15.24
C ILE A 103 -38.20 3.83 -13.88
N ARG A 104 -39.21 3.71 -13.01
CA ARG A 104 -39.06 3.12 -11.66
C ARG A 104 -38.75 1.62 -11.69
N SER A 105 -39.06 0.93 -12.78
CA SER A 105 -38.72 -0.49 -12.97
C SER A 105 -37.26 -0.71 -13.42
N ALA A 106 -36.59 0.33 -13.89
CA ALA A 106 -35.21 0.27 -14.37
C ALA A 106 -34.18 0.45 -13.23
N GLN A 107 -32.95 0.01 -13.47
CA GLN A 107 -31.84 0.15 -12.51
C GLN A 107 -31.02 1.41 -12.76
N ILE A 108 -30.41 1.97 -11.72
CA ILE A 108 -29.46 3.08 -11.87
C ILE A 108 -28.20 2.61 -12.61
N SER A 109 -27.84 3.30 -13.68
CA SER A 109 -26.65 3.03 -14.50
C SER A 109 -25.50 4.02 -14.30
N GLY A 110 -25.78 5.19 -13.72
CA GLY A 110 -24.78 6.23 -13.51
C GLY A 110 -25.32 7.47 -12.83
N VAL A 111 -24.41 8.39 -12.51
CA VAL A 111 -24.76 9.73 -12.03
C VAL A 111 -25.16 10.64 -13.19
N PHE A 112 -25.98 11.65 -12.92
CA PHE A 112 -26.27 12.70 -13.89
C PHE A 112 -25.48 13.97 -13.59
N PHE A 113 -24.68 14.38 -14.56
CA PHE A 113 -24.12 15.72 -14.67
C PHE A 113 -24.28 16.22 -16.11
N GLU A 114 -24.36 17.53 -16.26
CA GLU A 114 -24.22 18.21 -17.56
C GLU A 114 -22.88 18.96 -17.58
N THR A 115 -22.35 19.26 -18.77
CA THR A 115 -21.11 20.05 -18.87
C THR A 115 -21.42 21.47 -19.33
N TYR A 116 -20.73 22.46 -18.77
CA TYR A 116 -20.88 23.85 -19.19
C TYR A 116 -20.58 24.01 -20.69
N HIS A 117 -19.57 23.30 -21.21
CA HIS A 117 -19.25 23.33 -22.63
C HIS A 117 -20.42 22.83 -23.50
N MET A 118 -21.11 21.76 -23.09
CA MET A 118 -22.28 21.25 -23.81
C MET A 118 -23.42 22.29 -23.81
N LEU A 119 -23.74 22.84 -22.64
CA LEU A 119 -24.79 23.86 -22.48
C LEU A 119 -24.50 25.16 -23.24
N ASP A 120 -23.25 25.61 -23.24
CA ASP A 120 -22.84 26.91 -23.79
C ASP A 120 -22.54 26.87 -25.30
N LYS A 121 -21.99 25.76 -25.81
CA LYS A 121 -21.47 25.69 -27.20
C LYS A 121 -22.23 24.75 -28.11
N LYS A 122 -22.95 23.76 -27.58
CA LYS A 122 -23.59 22.72 -28.39
C LYS A 122 -25.11 22.75 -28.30
N LEU A 123 -25.65 23.15 -27.16
CA LEU A 123 -27.09 23.21 -26.91
C LEU A 123 -27.58 24.65 -27.03
N ASN A 124 -28.59 24.88 -27.86
CA ASN A 124 -29.17 26.21 -28.09
C ASN A 124 -30.40 26.44 -27.18
N TYR A 125 -30.29 26.11 -25.89
CA TYR A 125 -31.39 26.29 -24.94
C TYR A 125 -31.48 27.74 -24.45
N GLU A 126 -30.33 28.34 -24.14
CA GLU A 126 -30.20 29.74 -23.76
C GLU A 126 -28.76 30.22 -23.90
N SER A 127 -28.54 31.53 -23.84
CA SER A 127 -27.19 32.08 -23.70
C SER A 127 -26.67 31.85 -22.27
N CYS A 128 -25.60 31.08 -22.14
CA CYS A 128 -25.03 30.69 -20.86
C CYS A 128 -23.93 31.65 -20.38
N LYS A 129 -23.83 31.85 -19.06
CA LYS A 129 -22.78 32.58 -18.35
C LYS A 129 -22.33 31.76 -17.14
N LYS A 130 -21.02 31.68 -16.92
CA LYS A 130 -20.44 30.92 -15.78
C LYS A 130 -20.92 31.36 -14.39
N SER A 131 -21.41 32.60 -14.25
CA SER A 131 -21.94 33.15 -12.99
C SER A 131 -23.41 32.79 -12.71
N GLN A 132 -24.13 32.17 -13.65
CA GLN A 132 -25.53 31.80 -13.45
C GLN A 132 -25.69 30.76 -12.35
N LYS A 133 -26.79 30.86 -11.61
CA LYS A 133 -27.15 29.92 -10.53
C LYS A 133 -27.86 28.67 -11.04
N SER A 134 -28.53 28.78 -12.19
CA SER A 134 -29.24 27.69 -12.86
C SER A 134 -29.09 27.79 -14.37
N PHE A 135 -29.32 26.67 -15.05
CA PHE A 135 -29.23 26.51 -16.51
C PHE A 135 -30.50 25.86 -17.04
N LYS A 136 -31.01 26.31 -18.19
CA LYS A 136 -32.15 25.69 -18.88
C LYS A 136 -31.76 24.36 -19.51
N LEU A 137 -32.55 23.33 -19.24
CA LEU A 137 -32.55 22.08 -20.00
C LEU A 137 -33.82 22.04 -20.84
N GLY A 138 -33.68 22.07 -22.16
CA GLY A 138 -34.80 22.10 -23.10
C GLY A 138 -35.22 23.52 -23.52
N ILE A 139 -36.10 23.58 -24.52
CA ILE A 139 -36.63 24.82 -25.07
C ILE A 139 -37.99 25.08 -24.42
N GLU A 140 -38.20 26.26 -23.85
CA GLU A 140 -39.46 26.58 -23.15
C GLU A 140 -40.63 26.72 -24.12
N SER A 141 -40.45 27.53 -25.15
CA SER A 141 -41.41 27.65 -26.24
C SER A 141 -40.73 28.14 -27.52
N ASN A 142 -41.41 27.97 -28.65
CA ASN A 142 -41.05 28.63 -29.89
C ASN A 142 -42.29 29.16 -30.61
N LEU A 143 -42.08 30.20 -31.42
CA LEU A 143 -43.11 30.79 -32.27
C LEU A 143 -42.93 30.30 -33.71
N LYS A 144 -44.03 29.98 -34.39
CA LYS A 144 -44.05 29.70 -35.84
C LYS A 144 -45.10 30.57 -36.49
N LYS A 145 -44.69 31.27 -37.55
CA LYS A 145 -45.58 31.81 -38.56
C LYS A 145 -45.47 30.92 -39.78
N TYR A 146 -46.60 30.44 -40.28
CA TYR A 146 -46.64 29.57 -41.45
C TYR A 146 -46.52 30.35 -42.74
N THR A 147 -45.80 29.79 -43.71
CA THR A 147 -45.77 30.30 -45.08
C THR A 147 -47.06 29.94 -45.80
N GLN A 148 -47.34 30.61 -46.93
CA GLN A 148 -48.51 30.28 -47.74
C GLN A 148 -48.42 28.83 -48.26
N GLU A 149 -47.24 28.40 -48.70
CA GLU A 149 -46.98 27.02 -49.13
C GLU A 149 -47.30 25.99 -48.04
N GLU A 150 -46.93 26.24 -46.78
CA GLU A 150 -47.24 25.36 -45.66
C GLU A 150 -48.74 25.35 -45.35
N VAL A 151 -49.43 26.48 -45.49
CA VAL A 151 -50.89 26.55 -45.33
C VAL A 151 -51.58 25.72 -46.40
N ASP A 152 -51.17 25.87 -47.66
CA ASP A 152 -51.73 25.14 -48.80
C ASP A 152 -51.48 23.63 -48.66
N LYS A 153 -50.33 23.23 -48.12
CA LYS A 153 -49.98 21.83 -47.85
C LYS A 153 -50.81 21.22 -46.71
N PHE A 154 -50.93 21.91 -45.58
CA PHE A 154 -51.46 21.34 -44.34
C PHE A 154 -52.96 21.56 -44.14
N GLY A 155 -53.55 22.59 -44.75
CA GLY A 155 -54.99 22.88 -44.73
C GLY A 155 -55.60 23.30 -43.38
N VAL A 156 -54.92 23.04 -42.26
CA VAL A 156 -55.41 23.30 -40.89
C VAL A 156 -54.71 24.48 -40.19
N VAL A 157 -53.76 25.13 -40.85
CA VAL A 157 -53.00 26.29 -40.35
C VAL A 157 -53.25 27.53 -41.22
N ASN A 158 -52.83 28.72 -40.78
CA ASN A 158 -53.01 29.95 -41.56
C ASN A 158 -51.86 30.94 -41.37
N THR A 159 -51.66 31.84 -42.34
CA THR A 159 -50.56 32.82 -42.39
C THR A 159 -50.76 34.04 -41.47
N LYS A 160 -51.99 34.27 -41.00
CA LYS A 160 -52.35 35.44 -40.17
C LYS A 160 -52.07 35.20 -38.68
N LYS A 161 -52.00 33.95 -38.24
CA LYS A 161 -51.78 33.56 -36.85
C LYS A 161 -50.31 33.21 -36.59
N ILE A 162 -49.77 33.73 -35.50
CA ILE A 162 -48.51 33.23 -34.92
C ILE A 162 -48.88 32.13 -33.93
N TYR A 163 -48.30 30.95 -34.11
CA TYR A 163 -48.53 29.81 -33.24
C TYR A 163 -47.39 29.70 -32.23
N GLU A 164 -47.74 29.55 -30.96
CA GLU A 164 -46.79 29.27 -29.87
C GLU A 164 -46.86 27.78 -29.50
N PHE A 165 -45.71 27.10 -29.51
CA PHE A 165 -45.56 25.73 -28.99
C PHE A 165 -44.78 25.78 -27.70
N ASN A 166 -45.31 25.16 -26.67
CA ASN A 166 -44.64 25.01 -25.39
C ASN A 166 -44.01 23.61 -25.35
N HIS A 167 -42.78 23.49 -24.86
CA HIS A 167 -42.08 22.20 -24.77
C HIS A 167 -41.52 21.96 -23.36
N PHE A 168 -41.05 20.74 -23.15
CA PHE A 168 -40.39 20.40 -21.90
C PHE A 168 -39.19 21.31 -21.67
N CYS A 169 -39.18 21.95 -20.50
CA CYS A 169 -38.08 22.80 -20.07
C CYS A 169 -37.99 22.81 -18.56
N VAL A 170 -36.82 22.49 -18.02
CA VAL A 170 -36.53 22.52 -16.57
C VAL A 170 -35.30 23.36 -16.26
N GLN A 171 -35.13 23.73 -14.99
CA GLN A 171 -34.00 24.53 -14.49
C GLN A 171 -33.04 23.64 -13.71
N LEU A 172 -31.81 23.48 -14.22
CA LEU A 172 -30.75 22.71 -13.58
C LEU A 172 -29.89 23.61 -12.70
N PRO A 173 -29.80 23.35 -11.37
CA PRO A 173 -28.88 24.08 -10.49
C PRO A 173 -27.42 23.92 -10.91
N LYS A 174 -26.62 24.97 -10.71
CA LYS A 174 -25.19 25.01 -11.08
C LYS A 174 -24.36 23.82 -10.53
N LYS A 175 -24.73 23.27 -9.37
CA LYS A 175 -24.01 22.14 -8.74
C LYS A 175 -23.98 20.85 -9.58
N TYR A 176 -24.93 20.70 -10.52
CA TYR A 176 -24.97 19.57 -11.45
C TYR A 176 -24.32 19.86 -12.81
N VAL A 177 -23.64 21.01 -12.93
CA VAL A 177 -22.92 21.41 -14.14
C VAL A 177 -21.43 21.38 -13.85
N ASP A 178 -20.70 20.58 -14.62
CA ASP A 178 -19.25 20.54 -14.57
C ASP A 178 -18.61 21.66 -15.40
N PHE A 179 -17.59 22.30 -14.82
CA PHE A 179 -16.84 23.40 -15.43
C PHE A 179 -15.37 23.04 -15.69
N SER A 180 -14.95 21.81 -15.37
CA SER A 180 -13.56 21.34 -15.48
C SER A 180 -13.09 21.13 -16.92
N GLY A 181 -14.04 21.00 -17.87
CA GLY A 181 -13.76 20.68 -19.27
C GLY A 181 -13.74 19.19 -19.57
N ASN A 182 -13.92 18.34 -18.55
CA ASN A 182 -14.10 16.90 -18.74
C ASN A 182 -15.37 16.60 -19.53
N SER A 183 -15.34 15.50 -20.30
CA SER A 183 -16.55 15.01 -20.94
C SER A 183 -17.51 14.40 -19.91
N LYS A 184 -18.79 14.34 -20.26
CA LYS A 184 -19.82 13.71 -19.42
C LYS A 184 -19.47 12.26 -19.12
N GLU A 185 -18.97 11.54 -20.12
CA GLU A 185 -18.59 10.13 -20.04
C GLU A 185 -17.43 9.92 -19.06
N GLN A 186 -16.45 10.83 -19.04
CA GLN A 186 -15.34 10.79 -18.09
C GLN A 186 -15.81 11.00 -16.64
N ILE A 187 -16.71 11.96 -16.43
CA ILE A 187 -17.29 12.22 -15.10
C ILE A 187 -18.07 10.99 -14.63
N GLU A 188 -18.98 10.49 -15.46
CA GLU A 188 -19.79 9.30 -15.14
C GLU A 188 -18.93 8.06 -14.87
N ALA A 189 -17.85 7.86 -15.62
CA ALA A 189 -16.92 6.74 -15.40
C ALA A 189 -16.30 6.74 -14.00
N VAL A 190 -15.89 7.91 -13.47
CA VAL A 190 -15.30 8.00 -12.12
C VAL A 190 -16.29 7.51 -11.05
N TYR A 191 -17.55 7.95 -11.13
CA TYR A 191 -18.58 7.55 -10.17
C TYR A 191 -19.00 6.08 -10.35
N ARG A 192 -19.10 5.59 -11.59
CA ARG A 192 -19.35 4.16 -11.88
C ARG A 192 -18.26 3.27 -11.28
N ASP A 193 -17.00 3.65 -11.44
CA ASP A 193 -15.87 2.89 -10.89
C ASP A 193 -15.90 2.88 -9.35
N LYS A 194 -16.21 4.02 -8.71
CA LYS A 194 -16.40 4.09 -7.25
C LYS A 194 -17.52 3.16 -6.80
N TYR A 195 -18.68 3.24 -7.44
CA TYR A 195 -19.83 2.38 -7.15
C TYR A 195 -19.47 0.89 -7.29
N ALA A 196 -18.90 0.50 -8.43
CA ALA A 196 -18.62 -0.90 -8.73
C ALA A 196 -17.65 -1.54 -7.73
N VAL A 197 -16.56 -0.85 -7.40
CA VAL A 197 -15.57 -1.38 -6.45
C VAL A 197 -16.15 -1.39 -5.03
N PHE A 198 -16.88 -0.34 -4.65
CA PHE A 198 -17.50 -0.25 -3.32
C PHE A 198 -18.55 -1.35 -3.12
N LYS A 199 -19.45 -1.55 -4.08
CA LYS A 199 -20.45 -2.62 -4.07
C LYS A 199 -19.79 -3.99 -3.88
N ARG A 200 -18.77 -4.30 -4.70
CA ARG A 200 -18.01 -5.55 -4.57
C ARG A 200 -17.31 -5.73 -3.22
N ALA A 201 -16.87 -4.64 -2.59
CA ALA A 201 -16.32 -4.70 -1.24
C ALA A 201 -17.40 -5.05 -0.22
N MET A 202 -18.59 -4.45 -0.33
CA MET A 202 -19.71 -4.71 0.57
C MET A 202 -20.31 -6.11 0.41
N GLU A 203 -20.33 -6.65 -0.81
CA GLU A 203 -20.89 -7.98 -1.10
C GLU A 203 -19.91 -9.11 -0.80
N GLU A 204 -18.65 -8.98 -1.20
CA GLU A 204 -17.71 -10.10 -1.20
C GLU A 204 -16.87 -10.19 0.09
N ILE A 205 -16.78 -9.12 0.89
CA ILE A 205 -16.01 -9.13 2.15
C ILE A 205 -16.98 -9.14 3.34
N PRO A 206 -17.08 -10.25 4.10
CA PRO A 206 -17.92 -10.34 5.29
C PRO A 206 -17.49 -9.39 6.42
N LEU A 207 -18.43 -8.97 7.26
CA LEU A 207 -18.13 -8.14 8.43
C LEU A 207 -17.14 -8.84 9.39
N ASP A 208 -17.32 -10.13 9.62
CA ASP A 208 -16.44 -10.95 10.47
C ASP A 208 -15.00 -10.98 9.96
N THR A 209 -14.80 -10.96 8.63
CA THR A 209 -13.46 -10.86 8.04
C THR A 209 -12.81 -9.51 8.34
N LEU A 210 -13.57 -8.41 8.25
CA LEU A 210 -13.05 -7.09 8.60
C LEU A 210 -12.67 -7.02 10.09
N ASP A 211 -13.50 -7.59 10.95
CA ASP A 211 -13.25 -7.66 12.39
C ASP A 211 -12.02 -8.50 12.74
N LEU A 212 -11.88 -9.69 12.13
CA LEU A 212 -10.70 -10.52 12.24
C LEU A 212 -9.42 -9.75 11.85
N VAL A 213 -9.44 -9.05 10.71
CA VAL A 213 -8.27 -8.29 10.25
C VAL A 213 -7.93 -7.14 11.21
N ILE A 214 -8.93 -6.44 11.77
CA ILE A 214 -8.70 -5.41 12.79
C ILE A 214 -8.04 -6.01 14.03
N ASP A 215 -8.46 -7.19 14.47
CA ASP A 215 -7.88 -7.87 15.62
C ASP A 215 -6.45 -8.34 15.35
N LEU A 216 -6.17 -8.88 14.16
CA LEU A 216 -4.81 -9.24 13.74
C LEU A 216 -3.87 -8.03 13.74
N ILE A 217 -4.35 -6.87 13.29
CA ILE A 217 -3.59 -5.61 13.35
C ILE A 217 -3.29 -5.24 14.80
N LYS A 218 -4.30 -5.21 15.67
CA LYS A 218 -4.15 -4.85 17.09
C LYS A 218 -3.24 -5.80 17.86
N GLN A 219 -3.22 -7.07 17.48
CA GLN A 219 -2.34 -8.10 18.07
C GLN A 219 -0.90 -8.03 17.54
N GLY A 220 -0.60 -7.15 16.58
CA GLY A 220 0.73 -7.06 15.95
C GLY A 220 1.07 -8.27 15.10
N ALA A 221 0.07 -9.06 14.65
CA ALA A 221 0.27 -10.27 13.86
C ALA A 221 0.62 -9.98 12.39
N LEU A 222 0.35 -8.76 11.94
CA LEU A 222 0.58 -8.29 10.57
C LEU A 222 1.71 -7.27 10.54
N LEU A 223 2.74 -7.53 9.71
CA LEU A 223 3.79 -6.56 9.44
C LEU A 223 3.17 -5.25 8.91
N ASP A 224 3.54 -4.10 9.46
CA ASP A 224 2.96 -2.78 9.12
C ASP A 224 1.42 -2.70 9.21
N GLY A 225 0.74 -3.62 9.90
CA GLY A 225 -0.73 -3.65 9.93
C GLY A 225 -1.36 -2.36 10.48
N ASN A 226 -0.68 -1.70 11.43
CA ASN A 226 -1.18 -0.50 12.11
C ASN A 226 -1.44 0.67 11.15
N THR A 227 -0.70 0.78 10.05
CA THR A 227 -0.88 1.87 9.06
C THR A 227 -2.22 1.78 8.32
N HIS A 228 -2.85 0.60 8.35
CA HIS A 228 -4.10 0.32 7.67
C HIS A 228 -5.33 0.33 8.60
N LEU A 229 -5.13 0.49 9.91
CA LEU A 229 -6.20 0.37 10.91
C LEU A 229 -7.32 1.39 10.69
N HIS A 230 -6.98 2.64 10.37
CA HIS A 230 -7.99 3.68 10.10
C HIS A 230 -8.89 3.31 8.91
N ALA A 231 -8.29 2.86 7.81
CA ALA A 231 -9.03 2.44 6.61
C ALA A 231 -9.93 1.23 6.90
N MET A 232 -9.45 0.28 7.71
CA MET A 232 -10.23 -0.87 8.16
C MET A 232 -11.44 -0.46 9.02
N GLN A 233 -11.24 0.43 9.98
CA GLN A 233 -12.32 0.94 10.82
C GLN A 233 -13.36 1.73 10.01
N GLU A 234 -12.90 2.50 9.02
CA GLU A 234 -13.79 3.27 8.15
C GLU A 234 -14.64 2.35 7.26
N ILE A 235 -14.04 1.38 6.55
CA ILE A 235 -14.80 0.47 5.69
C ILE A 235 -15.75 -0.42 6.49
N ARG A 236 -15.37 -0.81 7.72
CA ARG A 236 -16.23 -1.56 8.64
C ARG A 236 -17.51 -0.81 8.97
N LYS A 237 -17.45 0.50 9.25
CA LYS A 237 -18.64 1.32 9.50
C LYS A 237 -19.59 1.29 8.31
N TYR A 238 -19.05 1.40 7.10
CA TYR A 238 -19.86 1.31 5.88
C TYR A 238 -20.45 -0.09 5.66
N LYS A 239 -19.71 -1.16 5.98
CA LYS A 239 -20.22 -2.54 5.92
C LYS A 239 -21.37 -2.77 6.89
N GLN A 240 -21.27 -2.28 8.12
CA GLN A 240 -22.35 -2.35 9.10
C GLN A 240 -23.59 -1.57 8.63
N ALA A 241 -23.40 -0.35 8.11
CA ALA A 241 -24.48 0.43 7.54
C ALA A 241 -25.10 -0.26 6.31
N TYR A 242 -24.29 -0.88 5.46
CA TYR A 242 -24.74 -1.65 4.30
C TYR A 242 -25.64 -2.81 4.73
N GLU A 243 -25.24 -3.59 5.74
CA GLU A 243 -26.02 -4.73 6.23
C GLU A 243 -27.33 -4.30 6.89
N ALA A 244 -27.28 -3.28 7.75
CA ALA A 244 -28.44 -2.74 8.47
C ALA A 244 -29.38 -1.90 7.59
N SER A 245 -28.95 -1.48 6.40
CA SER A 245 -29.71 -0.56 5.55
C SER A 245 -31.06 -1.17 5.14
N PRO A 246 -32.17 -0.43 5.31
CA PRO A 246 -33.49 -0.81 4.80
C PRO A 246 -33.63 -0.57 3.29
N PHE A 247 -32.69 0.15 2.67
CA PHE A 247 -32.71 0.40 1.23
C PHE A 247 -32.30 -0.86 0.45
N ASN A 248 -32.73 -0.92 -0.80
CA ASN A 248 -32.13 -1.82 -1.78
C ASN A 248 -30.59 -1.63 -1.76
N LYS A 249 -29.85 -2.74 -1.78
CA LYS A 249 -28.39 -2.73 -1.62
C LYS A 249 -27.66 -1.96 -2.73
N ASP A 250 -28.16 -2.01 -3.97
CA ASP A 250 -27.61 -1.23 -5.08
C ASP A 250 -27.82 0.27 -4.87
N ILE A 251 -29.02 0.66 -4.43
CA ILE A 251 -29.34 2.05 -4.12
C ILE A 251 -28.45 2.57 -2.99
N PHE A 252 -28.29 1.79 -1.93
CA PHE A 252 -27.38 2.14 -0.84
C PHE A 252 -25.95 2.36 -1.35
N CYS A 253 -25.44 1.46 -2.20
CA CYS A 253 -24.10 1.58 -2.76
C CYS A 253 -23.95 2.81 -3.65
N TRP A 254 -24.95 3.15 -4.48
CA TRP A 254 -24.94 4.37 -5.28
C TRP A 254 -24.90 5.63 -4.42
N LEU A 255 -25.80 5.75 -3.44
CA LEU A 255 -25.87 6.93 -2.56
C LEU A 255 -24.59 7.09 -1.72
N THR A 256 -24.08 6.00 -1.15
CA THR A 256 -22.90 6.03 -0.29
C THR A 256 -21.64 6.34 -1.11
N SER A 257 -21.44 5.61 -2.21
CA SER A 257 -20.26 5.77 -3.07
C SER A 257 -20.15 7.16 -3.71
N TYR A 258 -21.27 7.89 -3.86
CA TYR A 258 -21.29 9.26 -4.39
C TYR A 258 -20.43 10.22 -3.56
N HIS A 259 -20.55 10.17 -2.22
CA HIS A 259 -19.96 11.16 -1.31
C HIS A 259 -18.59 10.76 -0.72
N ILE A 260 -18.28 9.48 -0.63
CA ILE A 260 -17.05 9.02 0.02
C ILE A 260 -15.80 9.28 -0.84
N ASP A 261 -14.65 9.43 -0.19
CA ASP A 261 -13.34 9.55 -0.86
C ASP A 261 -13.06 8.33 -1.73
N GLU A 262 -12.39 8.54 -2.88
CA GLU A 262 -12.11 7.48 -3.84
C GLU A 262 -11.28 6.34 -3.22
N ARG A 263 -10.37 6.62 -2.28
CA ARG A 263 -9.56 5.59 -1.60
C ARG A 263 -10.40 4.65 -0.76
N VAL A 264 -11.49 5.16 -0.18
CA VAL A 264 -12.44 4.39 0.62
C VAL A 264 -13.40 3.63 -0.28
N ALA A 265 -13.96 4.29 -1.31
CA ALA A 265 -14.80 3.62 -2.30
C ALA A 265 -14.07 2.46 -2.98
N LYS A 266 -12.78 2.64 -3.26
CA LYS A 266 -11.93 1.64 -3.89
C LYS A 266 -11.12 0.81 -2.88
N PHE A 267 -11.61 0.68 -1.64
CA PHE A 267 -10.95 -0.05 -0.54
C PHE A 267 -10.47 -1.43 -0.97
N LYS A 268 -11.29 -2.20 -1.70
CA LYS A 268 -10.95 -3.54 -2.17
C LYS A 268 -9.69 -3.62 -3.04
N ASN A 269 -9.35 -2.54 -3.74
CA ASN A 269 -8.15 -2.45 -4.57
C ASN A 269 -6.90 -2.04 -3.77
N THR A 270 -7.04 -1.70 -2.50
CA THR A 270 -5.91 -1.41 -1.61
C THR A 270 -5.24 -2.69 -1.18
N LEU A 271 -3.99 -2.58 -0.69
CA LEU A 271 -3.24 -3.75 -0.21
C LEU A 271 -3.98 -4.52 0.90
N ILE A 272 -4.54 -3.79 1.87
CA ILE A 272 -5.31 -4.39 2.97
C ILE A 272 -6.67 -4.91 2.49
N GLY A 273 -7.28 -4.28 1.48
CA GLY A 273 -8.49 -4.78 0.84
C GLY A 273 -8.28 -6.11 0.10
N VAL A 274 -7.12 -6.29 -0.55
CA VAL A 274 -6.74 -7.57 -1.17
C VAL A 274 -6.56 -8.64 -0.10
N PHE A 275 -5.91 -8.34 1.03
CA PHE A 275 -5.78 -9.28 2.14
C PHE A 275 -7.15 -9.68 2.74
N CYS A 276 -8.07 -8.73 2.89
CA CYS A 276 -9.44 -9.03 3.30
C CYS A 276 -10.17 -9.91 2.28
N THR A 277 -9.93 -9.69 0.99
CA THR A 277 -10.54 -10.49 -0.09
C THR A 277 -10.01 -11.92 -0.07
N GLU A 278 -8.70 -12.12 0.11
CA GLU A 278 -8.10 -13.47 0.22
C GLU A 278 -8.69 -14.26 1.39
N LEU A 279 -8.84 -13.62 2.56
CA LEU A 279 -9.47 -14.25 3.72
C LEU A 279 -10.95 -14.55 3.48
N ALA A 280 -11.68 -13.65 2.83
CA ALA A 280 -13.08 -13.85 2.46
C ALA A 280 -13.27 -14.99 1.45
N GLU A 281 -12.30 -15.19 0.54
CA GLU A 281 -12.25 -16.28 -0.43
C GLU A 281 -11.80 -17.62 0.19
N GLY A 282 -11.49 -17.65 1.49
CA GLY A 282 -11.15 -18.87 2.23
C GLY A 282 -9.67 -19.24 2.21
N GLU A 283 -8.78 -18.31 1.86
CA GLU A 283 -7.34 -18.50 2.02
C GLU A 283 -7.02 -18.76 3.51
N GLU A 284 -6.20 -19.78 3.77
CA GLU A 284 -5.80 -20.14 5.14
C GLU A 284 -5.08 -18.97 5.83
N LEU A 285 -5.45 -18.69 7.08
CA LEU A 285 -5.05 -17.48 7.81
C LEU A 285 -3.54 -17.27 7.84
N ASN A 286 -2.74 -18.29 8.14
CA ASN A 286 -1.30 -18.15 8.19
C ASN A 286 -0.72 -17.88 6.80
N LYS A 287 -1.21 -18.56 5.75
CA LYS A 287 -0.83 -18.32 4.37
C LYS A 287 -1.18 -16.90 3.91
N ALA A 288 -2.36 -16.40 4.26
CA ALA A 288 -2.76 -15.02 3.97
C ALA A 288 -1.86 -14.02 4.70
N CYS A 289 -1.54 -14.24 5.99
CA CYS A 289 -0.63 -13.40 6.77
C CYS A 289 0.80 -13.42 6.19
N LEU A 290 1.26 -14.57 5.70
CA LEU A 290 2.54 -14.70 5.00
C LEU A 290 2.54 -13.92 3.68
N ASN A 291 1.47 -14.02 2.88
CA ASN A 291 1.32 -13.26 1.64
C ASN A 291 1.26 -11.74 1.91
N TRP A 292 0.55 -11.34 2.97
CA TRP A 292 0.56 -9.98 3.49
C TRP A 292 1.98 -9.51 3.79
N ASN A 293 2.68 -10.22 4.68
CA ASN A 293 4.06 -9.89 5.07
C ASN A 293 4.97 -9.81 3.84
N LYS A 294 4.86 -10.73 2.87
CA LYS A 294 5.63 -10.70 1.61
C LYS A 294 5.38 -9.46 0.78
N ARG A 295 4.12 -9.01 0.69
CA ARG A 295 3.76 -7.82 -0.12
C ARG A 295 4.16 -6.52 0.56
N VAL A 296 4.10 -6.49 1.88
CA VAL A 296 4.37 -5.32 2.72
C VAL A 296 5.86 -5.18 3.06
N ASP A 297 6.62 -6.27 2.94
CA ASP A 297 8.07 -6.27 3.12
C ASP A 297 8.71 -5.14 2.28
N PRO A 298 9.47 -4.22 2.88
CA PRO A 298 10.18 -3.15 2.19
C PRO A 298 11.05 -3.62 1.01
N ALA A 299 11.51 -4.87 1.02
CA ALA A 299 12.25 -5.48 -0.09
C ALA A 299 11.39 -5.75 -1.33
N ASN A 300 10.06 -5.82 -1.19
CA ASN A 300 9.11 -6.13 -2.27
C ASN A 300 8.10 -4.99 -2.53
N TYR A 301 7.84 -4.15 -1.53
CA TYR A 301 6.84 -3.09 -1.58
C TYR A 301 7.24 -2.00 -2.59
N HIS A 302 6.31 -1.59 -3.46
CA HIS A 302 6.49 -0.63 -4.57
C HIS A 302 7.54 -0.93 -5.65
N LYS A 303 8.18 -2.11 -5.68
CA LYS A 303 9.09 -2.46 -6.78
C LYS A 303 8.35 -2.64 -8.11
N ALA A 304 8.79 -1.90 -9.13
CA ALA A 304 8.22 -1.99 -10.48
C ALA A 304 8.62 -3.31 -11.16
N LYS A 305 7.64 -4.14 -11.54
CA LYS A 305 7.87 -5.43 -12.23
C LYS A 305 7.99 -5.33 -13.76
N SER A 306 7.65 -4.19 -14.36
CA SER A 306 7.64 -4.01 -15.82
C SER A 306 8.49 -2.82 -16.24
N PRO A 307 9.16 -2.85 -17.41
CA PRO A 307 10.00 -1.78 -17.90
C PRO A 307 9.29 -0.41 -17.90
N ILE A 308 10.06 0.64 -17.62
CA ILE A 308 9.63 2.04 -17.69
C ILE A 308 9.58 2.48 -19.17
N SER A 309 8.50 3.17 -19.56
CA SER A 309 8.37 3.74 -20.92
C SER A 309 8.90 5.17 -21.00
N GLN A 310 9.30 5.61 -22.20
CA GLN A 310 9.79 6.96 -22.44
C GLN A 310 8.75 8.04 -22.07
N ARG A 311 7.48 7.79 -22.41
CA ARG A 311 6.35 8.67 -22.05
C ARG A 311 6.24 8.87 -20.53
N GLN A 312 6.41 7.81 -19.74
CA GLN A 312 6.36 7.91 -18.28
C GLN A 312 7.50 8.75 -17.71
N ILE A 313 8.69 8.70 -18.33
CA ILE A 313 9.83 9.56 -17.96
C ILE A 313 9.49 11.03 -18.23
N GLU A 314 8.94 11.34 -19.39
CA GLU A 314 8.57 12.70 -19.79
C GLU A 314 7.47 13.29 -18.89
N GLU A 315 6.42 12.51 -18.61
CA GLU A 315 5.34 12.92 -17.69
C GLU A 315 5.87 13.19 -16.28
N ALA A 316 6.79 12.35 -15.77
CA ALA A 316 7.39 12.54 -14.45
C ALA A 316 8.34 13.75 -14.40
N LYS A 317 9.16 13.97 -15.44
CA LYS A 317 10.04 15.14 -15.55
C LYS A 317 9.23 16.43 -15.55
N LYS A 318 8.17 16.47 -16.36
CA LYS A 318 7.27 17.61 -16.44
C LYS A 318 6.62 17.90 -15.08
N PHE A 319 6.11 16.87 -14.40
CA PHE A 319 5.55 17.00 -13.05
C PHE A 319 6.56 17.57 -12.05
N ILE A 320 7.80 17.05 -12.01
CA ILE A 320 8.85 17.54 -11.10
C ILE A 320 9.18 19.01 -11.37
N GLN A 321 9.29 19.40 -12.65
CA GLN A 321 9.61 20.77 -13.08
C GLN A 321 8.50 21.76 -12.73
N GLU A 322 7.25 21.45 -13.13
CA GLU A 322 6.08 22.30 -12.89
C GLU A 322 5.82 22.49 -11.38
N ASN A 323 6.19 21.49 -10.57
CA ASN A 323 6.03 21.56 -9.12
C ASN A 323 7.31 22.02 -8.39
N GLY A 324 8.40 22.34 -9.09
CA GLY A 324 9.66 22.81 -8.48
C GLY A 324 10.27 21.85 -7.46
N LEU A 325 10.23 20.54 -7.76
CA LEU A 325 10.70 19.47 -6.87
C LEU A 325 12.15 19.03 -7.15
N GLU A 326 12.80 19.55 -8.19
CA GLU A 326 14.12 19.07 -8.66
C GLU A 326 15.18 19.06 -7.54
N GLU A 327 15.32 20.15 -6.80
CA GLU A 327 16.32 20.27 -5.73
C GLU A 327 16.06 19.32 -4.55
N ALA A 328 14.81 18.90 -4.33
CA ALA A 328 14.46 18.00 -3.23
C ALA A 328 14.97 16.56 -3.46
N PHE A 329 15.19 16.19 -4.73
CA PHE A 329 15.76 14.89 -5.11
C PHE A 329 17.30 14.90 -5.15
N ASN A 330 17.95 16.04 -4.92
CA ASN A 330 19.39 16.11 -4.68
C ASN A 330 19.66 15.80 -3.21
N ARG A 331 20.11 14.57 -2.95
CA ARG A 331 20.22 14.00 -1.60
C ARG A 331 21.68 13.90 -1.15
N ARG A 332 21.92 13.96 0.15
CA ARG A 332 23.20 13.64 0.81
C ARG A 332 22.97 12.85 2.09
N LEU A 333 24.02 12.23 2.63
CA LEU A 333 23.96 11.66 3.97
C LEU A 333 23.80 12.78 5.00
N ALA A 334 22.97 12.55 6.01
CA ALA A 334 22.81 13.47 7.12
C ALA A 334 24.03 13.38 8.04
N ASN A 335 24.38 14.50 8.66
CA ASN A 335 25.43 14.61 9.66
C ASN A 335 24.83 15.06 11.00
N ILE A 336 25.63 15.02 12.07
CA ILE A 336 25.16 15.36 13.42
C ILE A 336 24.74 16.83 13.55
N ASP A 337 25.35 17.72 12.78
CA ASP A 337 25.06 19.16 12.78
C ASP A 337 23.69 19.47 12.14
N ASP A 338 23.14 18.55 11.36
CA ASP A 338 21.83 18.69 10.73
C ASP A 338 20.67 18.48 11.74
N ILE A 339 20.91 17.77 12.84
CA ILE A 339 19.90 17.39 13.85
C ILE A 339 19.78 18.49 14.90
N LYS A 340 18.59 19.08 15.07
CA LYS A 340 18.38 20.14 16.08
C LYS A 340 18.25 19.55 17.48
N ALA A 341 18.64 20.31 18.50
CA ALA A 341 18.58 19.88 19.91
C ALA A 341 17.17 19.45 20.39
N SER A 342 16.09 19.99 19.78
CA SER A 342 14.71 19.56 20.06
C SER A 342 14.38 18.15 19.55
N GLU A 343 15.24 17.55 18.73
CA GLU A 343 15.07 16.25 18.06
C GLU A 343 15.84 15.13 18.78
N ILE A 344 16.53 15.45 19.87
CA ILE A 344 17.54 14.60 20.52
C ILE A 344 16.99 14.09 21.85
N LEU A 345 16.80 12.76 21.93
CA LEU A 345 16.40 12.10 23.18
C LEU A 345 17.62 11.85 24.09
N HIS A 346 18.84 11.79 23.52
CA HIS A 346 20.12 11.82 24.24
C HIS A 346 21.30 12.16 23.30
N MET A 347 22.19 13.04 23.74
CA MET A 347 23.50 13.34 23.13
C MET A 347 24.59 13.01 24.16
N SER A 348 25.56 12.20 23.76
CA SER A 348 26.77 12.00 24.57
C SER A 348 27.57 13.32 24.55
N GLY A 349 27.61 14.04 25.68
CA GLY A 349 28.21 15.37 25.78
C GLY A 349 29.63 15.43 25.22
N GLY A 350 29.81 16.22 24.17
CA GLY A 350 31.11 16.61 23.64
C GLY A 350 31.18 18.12 23.58
N ASP A 351 32.00 18.72 24.46
CA ASP A 351 32.32 20.14 24.37
C ASP A 351 32.84 20.47 22.97
N GLY A 352 32.17 21.40 22.30
CA GLY A 352 32.52 21.94 20.99
C GLY A 352 33.82 22.75 21.00
N LYS A 353 34.93 22.13 21.40
CA LYS A 353 36.28 22.65 21.23
C LYS A 353 37.10 21.62 20.48
N ILE A 354 37.48 22.00 19.26
CA ILE A 354 38.60 21.42 18.53
C ILE A 354 39.80 21.51 19.47
N LYS A 355 40.20 20.39 20.09
CA LYS A 355 41.47 20.31 20.79
C LYS A 355 42.55 20.09 19.74
N GLU A 356 43.52 21.00 19.74
CA GLU A 356 44.77 20.88 19.00
C GLU A 356 45.42 19.52 19.26
N VAL A 357 45.90 18.94 18.16
CA VAL A 357 46.60 17.65 18.11
C VAL A 357 47.78 17.68 19.06
N SER A 358 47.74 16.87 20.10
CA SER A 358 48.92 16.54 20.92
C SER A 358 49.51 15.21 20.46
N ILE A 359 50.80 15.22 20.20
CA ILE A 359 51.61 14.21 19.49
C ILE A 359 51.92 12.99 20.39
N PHE A 360 51.09 12.66 21.39
CA PHE A 360 51.43 11.68 22.42
C PHE A 360 50.38 10.61 22.80
N ASP A 361 49.37 10.33 21.98
CA ASP A 361 48.47 9.17 22.24
C ASP A 361 48.77 7.97 21.31
N ASN A 362 50.02 7.50 21.36
CA ASN A 362 50.42 6.17 20.90
C ASN A 362 50.13 5.12 21.99
N LEU A 363 48.91 5.09 22.52
CA LEU A 363 48.42 4.02 23.37
C LEU A 363 47.24 3.35 22.67
N LYS A 364 47.51 2.19 22.04
CA LYS A 364 46.48 1.26 21.61
C LYS A 364 45.64 0.89 22.83
N ALA A 365 44.41 1.40 22.91
CA ALA A 365 43.39 0.78 23.74
C ALA A 365 43.25 -0.66 23.25
N THR A 366 43.56 -1.61 24.12
CA THR A 366 43.40 -3.03 23.84
C THR A 366 41.90 -3.26 23.65
N SER A 367 41.46 -3.56 22.42
CA SER A 367 40.07 -3.96 22.19
C SER A 367 39.85 -5.28 22.93
N THR A 368 39.12 -5.23 24.04
CA THR A 368 38.64 -6.45 24.69
C THR A 368 37.49 -6.97 23.84
N ARG A 369 37.80 -7.86 22.90
CA ARG A 369 36.78 -8.58 22.12
C ARG A 369 35.92 -9.38 23.10
N HIS A 370 34.61 -9.13 23.10
CA HIS A 370 33.67 -9.82 23.98
C HIS A 370 32.95 -10.93 23.24
N LYS A 371 32.55 -12.00 23.96
CA LYS A 371 31.62 -13.00 23.42
C LYS A 371 30.21 -12.63 23.82
N ARG A 372 29.26 -12.69 22.88
CA ARG A 372 27.84 -12.37 23.15
C ARG A 372 27.26 -13.18 24.33
N SER A 373 27.63 -14.46 24.45
CA SER A 373 27.15 -15.36 25.51
C SER A 373 27.50 -14.90 26.93
N GLU A 374 28.47 -14.00 27.10
CA GLU A 374 28.80 -13.37 28.39
C GLU A 374 27.65 -12.48 28.90
N PHE A 375 26.73 -12.07 28.03
CA PHE A 375 25.65 -11.13 28.35
C PHE A 375 24.27 -11.78 28.56
N ASN A 376 24.20 -13.11 28.57
CA ASN A 376 22.92 -13.84 28.69
C ASN A 376 22.19 -13.57 30.02
N LYS A 377 22.90 -13.12 31.06
CA LYS A 377 22.36 -12.82 32.40
C LYS A 377 22.05 -11.33 32.64
N LEU A 378 22.18 -10.47 31.62
CA LEU A 378 21.89 -9.04 31.77
C LEU A 378 20.39 -8.79 32.00
N ASN A 379 20.09 -7.73 32.76
CA ASN A 379 18.73 -7.25 32.93
C ASN A 379 18.14 -6.80 31.58
N GLU A 380 16.93 -7.26 31.29
CA GLU A 380 16.21 -6.93 30.06
C GLU A 380 15.24 -5.76 30.30
N VAL A 381 15.20 -4.81 29.38
CA VAL A 381 14.30 -3.64 29.42
C VAL A 381 13.69 -3.46 28.03
N TYR A 382 12.40 -3.19 27.94
CA TYR A 382 11.75 -2.89 26.66
C TYR A 382 12.08 -1.48 26.18
N ILE A 383 12.13 -1.27 24.86
CA ILE A 383 12.58 0.01 24.28
C ILE A 383 11.81 1.21 24.83
N ASP A 384 10.49 1.15 24.98
CA ASP A 384 9.71 2.28 25.49
C ASP A 384 10.11 2.67 26.93
N GLN A 385 10.35 1.68 27.79
CA GLN A 385 10.88 1.89 29.16
C GLN A 385 12.31 2.40 29.12
N PHE A 386 13.14 1.89 28.22
CA PHE A 386 14.51 2.39 28.05
C PHE A 386 14.51 3.87 27.66
N MET A 387 13.65 4.27 26.71
CA MET A 387 13.57 5.65 26.23
C MET A 387 13.01 6.61 27.30
N ALA A 388 12.04 6.18 28.11
CA ALA A 388 11.42 7.02 29.13
C ALA A 388 12.22 7.10 30.44
N ASP A 389 12.74 5.96 30.92
CA ASP A 389 13.23 5.84 32.30
C ASP A 389 14.76 5.73 32.40
N VAL A 390 15.40 5.22 31.35
CA VAL A 390 16.86 4.96 31.35
C VAL A 390 17.62 6.06 30.62
N LEU A 391 17.25 6.29 29.37
CA LEU A 391 17.94 7.18 28.43
C LEU A 391 18.13 8.61 28.97
N PRO A 392 17.14 9.26 29.63
CA PRO A 392 17.30 10.64 30.10
C PRO A 392 18.34 10.81 31.22
N SER A 393 18.63 9.72 31.95
CA SER A 393 19.62 9.71 33.04
C SER A 393 21.05 9.38 32.60
N CYS A 394 21.22 8.98 31.35
CA CYS A 394 22.53 8.63 30.79
C CYS A 394 23.32 9.90 30.47
N THR A 395 24.63 9.85 30.63
CA THR A 395 25.62 10.82 30.13
C THR A 395 26.36 10.29 28.91
N SER A 396 26.48 8.96 28.79
CA SER A 396 26.96 8.31 27.58
C SER A 396 26.38 6.91 27.42
N ILE A 397 26.29 6.47 26.17
CA ILE A 397 25.85 5.13 25.80
C ILE A 397 26.87 4.51 24.86
N GLU A 398 27.20 3.25 25.09
CA GLU A 398 27.92 2.41 24.13
C GLU A 398 27.02 1.26 23.72
N ALA A 399 26.95 0.95 22.43
CA ALA A 399 26.16 -0.15 21.89
C ALA A 399 27.08 -1.27 21.41
N TYR A 400 26.75 -2.52 21.76
CA TYR A 400 27.49 -3.70 21.33
C TYR A 400 27.07 -4.09 19.90
N LEU A 401 28.00 -3.97 18.95
CA LEU A 401 27.77 -4.34 17.55
C LEU A 401 28.02 -5.83 17.34
N ASP A 402 26.95 -6.59 17.14
CA ASP A 402 26.98 -8.03 16.90
C ASP A 402 26.96 -8.35 15.38
N HIS A 403 27.50 -9.50 14.97
CA HIS A 403 27.50 -9.91 13.56
C HIS A 403 26.09 -10.01 12.94
N ARG A 404 25.09 -10.36 13.75
CA ARG A 404 23.68 -10.48 13.32
C ARG A 404 23.05 -9.12 13.01
N MET A 405 23.69 -8.02 13.42
CA MET A 405 23.21 -6.65 13.21
C MET A 405 23.67 -6.05 11.87
N GLU A 406 24.35 -6.80 11.01
CA GLU A 406 24.72 -6.33 9.66
C GLU A 406 23.49 -5.89 8.83
N GLY A 407 22.34 -6.54 9.03
CA GLY A 407 21.06 -6.14 8.42
C GLY A 407 20.34 -4.99 9.15
N ASN A 408 20.77 -4.64 10.37
CA ASN A 408 20.27 -3.51 11.13
C ASN A 408 21.06 -2.22 10.83
N LEU A 409 22.18 -2.31 10.11
CA LEU A 409 22.96 -1.14 9.73
C LEU A 409 22.10 -0.17 8.93
N VAL A 410 22.05 1.09 9.37
CA VAL A 410 21.17 2.13 8.84
C VAL A 410 21.90 3.46 8.78
N THR A 411 21.57 4.27 7.77
CA THR A 411 22.06 5.64 7.63
C THR A 411 20.92 6.61 7.36
N LEU A 412 21.04 7.84 7.85
CA LEU A 412 20.11 8.92 7.57
C LEU A 412 20.52 9.68 6.30
N THR A 413 19.52 10.07 5.53
CA THR A 413 19.68 10.91 4.33
C THR A 413 18.85 12.18 4.46
N THR A 414 19.35 13.27 3.89
CA THR A 414 18.65 14.56 3.82
C THR A 414 18.85 15.23 2.46
N ALA A 415 18.13 16.32 2.20
CA ALA A 415 18.32 17.11 0.98
C ALA A 415 19.61 17.92 1.05
N VAL A 416 20.27 18.14 -0.09
CA VAL A 416 21.43 19.03 -0.18
C VAL A 416 21.00 20.46 0.12
N ASN A 417 19.89 20.92 -0.48
CA ASN A 417 19.27 22.19 -0.14
C ASN A 417 18.20 21.99 0.95
N ALA A 418 18.45 22.53 2.15
CA ALA A 418 17.51 22.48 3.27
C ALA A 418 16.19 23.22 3.00
N ASP A 419 16.20 24.23 2.11
CA ASP A 419 15.03 25.01 1.73
C ASP A 419 14.22 24.39 0.58
N SER A 420 14.67 23.25 0.05
CA SER A 420 13.92 22.50 -0.96
C SER A 420 12.53 22.07 -0.46
N LYS A 421 11.65 21.83 -1.43
CA LYS A 421 10.29 21.34 -1.18
C LYS A 421 10.31 19.96 -0.52
N GLN A 422 9.22 19.66 0.18
CA GLN A 422 9.01 18.36 0.82
C GLN A 422 8.72 17.30 -0.25
N ILE A 423 9.36 16.14 -0.13
CA ILE A 423 9.05 14.95 -0.95
C ILE A 423 8.55 13.78 -0.13
N THR A 424 8.78 13.75 1.19
CA THR A 424 8.36 12.66 2.07
C THR A 424 6.96 12.88 2.63
N LYS A 425 6.30 11.80 3.07
CA LYS A 425 4.93 11.85 3.64
C LYS A 425 4.82 12.59 4.96
N TRP A 426 5.93 12.83 5.64
CA TRP A 426 6.00 13.51 6.94
C TRP A 426 6.47 14.96 6.76
N GLY A 427 5.79 15.88 7.45
CA GLY A 427 6.00 17.32 7.34
C GLY A 427 6.88 17.90 8.46
N ASN A 428 7.00 19.23 8.46
CA ASN A 428 7.70 20.04 9.47
C ASN A 428 9.24 19.87 9.45
N ILE A 429 9.84 19.60 10.60
CA ILE A 429 11.28 19.48 10.83
C ILE A 429 11.89 18.35 9.98
N ALA A 430 11.11 17.28 9.73
CA ALA A 430 11.56 16.08 9.04
C ALA A 430 11.35 16.11 7.52
N LYS A 431 10.91 17.25 6.92
CA LYS A 431 10.38 17.36 5.55
C LYS A 431 11.22 16.71 4.43
N ASN A 432 12.52 16.54 4.65
CA ASN A 432 13.43 15.90 3.71
C ASN A 432 14.34 14.86 4.37
N TYR A 433 14.08 14.45 5.61
CA TYR A 433 14.82 13.34 6.19
C TYR A 433 14.24 12.01 5.74
N SER A 434 15.10 11.05 5.46
CA SER A 434 14.76 9.64 5.21
C SER A 434 15.88 8.78 5.80
N TRP A 435 15.71 7.47 5.74
CA TRP A 435 16.74 6.51 6.10
C TRP A 435 16.88 5.44 5.02
N THR A 436 18.02 4.77 5.03
CA THR A 436 18.30 3.60 4.18
C THR A 436 19.09 2.58 5.00
N PHE A 437 18.59 1.35 5.03
CA PHE A 437 19.27 0.20 5.62
C PHE A 437 20.29 -0.39 4.64
N ASN A 438 21.24 -1.13 5.20
CA ASN A 438 22.25 -1.86 4.45
C ASN A 438 21.62 -2.75 3.35
N GLY A 439 22.27 -2.79 2.19
CA GLY A 439 21.69 -3.39 0.97
C GLY A 439 20.75 -2.46 0.19
N ASN A 440 20.72 -1.15 0.49
CA ASN A 440 19.85 -0.16 -0.16
C ASN A 440 18.35 -0.46 0.01
N LEU A 441 18.00 -0.94 1.19
CA LEU A 441 16.65 -1.31 1.55
C LEU A 441 16.00 -0.22 2.40
N ALA A 442 14.67 -0.13 2.38
CA ALA A 442 13.95 0.78 3.26
C ALA A 442 13.74 0.19 4.68
N GLY A 443 14.06 -1.11 4.87
CA GLY A 443 14.05 -1.85 6.14
C GLY A 443 15.00 -3.07 6.12
N LYS A 444 15.12 -3.77 7.24
CA LYS A 444 15.94 -5.00 7.38
C LYS A 444 15.35 -6.16 6.56
N SER A 445 16.16 -6.78 5.67
CA SER A 445 15.81 -8.03 4.97
C SER A 445 16.13 -9.27 5.82
N MET A 446 15.27 -10.29 5.75
CA MET A 446 15.27 -11.43 6.68
C MET A 446 15.53 -12.77 5.95
N LEU A 447 16.77 -13.32 5.97
CA LEU A 447 17.06 -14.69 5.51
C LEU A 447 16.33 -15.77 6.35
N LYS A 448 16.16 -15.52 7.66
CA LYS A 448 15.31 -16.34 8.54
C LYS A 448 13.84 -16.39 8.09
N GLN A 449 13.40 -15.37 7.35
CA GLN A 449 12.07 -15.32 6.76
C GLN A 449 12.00 -16.14 5.46
N ALA A 450 13.06 -16.23 4.65
CA ALA A 450 13.06 -17.08 3.45
C ALA A 450 12.85 -18.59 3.78
N VAL A 451 13.40 -19.07 4.89
CA VAL A 451 13.17 -20.45 5.38
C VAL A 451 11.76 -20.62 5.95
N LYS A 452 11.24 -19.64 6.72
CA LYS A 452 9.83 -19.63 7.14
C LYS A 452 8.87 -19.58 5.95
N ASP A 453 9.20 -18.80 4.92
CA ASP A 453 8.42 -18.59 3.70
C ASP A 453 8.40 -19.82 2.80
N ALA A 454 9.41 -20.69 2.92
CA ALA A 454 9.48 -22.01 2.30
C ALA A 454 8.88 -23.13 3.19
N GLY A 455 8.32 -22.79 4.36
CA GLY A 455 7.64 -23.72 5.26
C GLY A 455 8.52 -24.46 6.27
N GLY A 456 9.76 -23.98 6.49
CA GLY A 456 10.74 -24.56 7.41
C GLY A 456 10.56 -24.14 8.87
N ASN A 457 10.91 -25.03 9.78
CA ASN A 457 10.91 -24.76 11.22
C ASN A 457 12.22 -24.07 11.62
N VAL A 458 12.10 -22.90 12.25
CA VAL A 458 13.26 -22.09 12.68
C VAL A 458 13.47 -22.09 14.20
N ASP A 459 12.63 -22.79 14.95
CA ASP A 459 12.67 -22.86 16.42
C ASP A 459 13.32 -24.18 16.92
N GLY A 460 14.11 -24.83 16.07
CA GLY A 460 14.84 -26.05 16.42
C GLY A 460 15.97 -25.80 17.43
N VAL A 461 16.26 -26.83 18.23
CA VAL A 461 17.39 -26.89 19.19
C VAL A 461 18.74 -26.82 18.47
N LEU A 462 18.83 -27.45 17.29
CA LEU A 462 19.93 -27.32 16.34
C LEU A 462 19.31 -27.14 14.95
N ASN A 463 19.80 -26.17 14.18
CA ASN A 463 19.39 -25.93 12.80
C ASN A 463 20.63 -25.82 11.90
N PHE A 464 20.53 -26.36 10.70
CA PHE A 464 21.50 -26.20 9.63
C PHE A 464 20.78 -25.73 8.37
N ARG A 465 21.04 -24.49 7.98
CA ARG A 465 20.40 -23.82 6.85
C ARG A 465 21.39 -23.66 5.73
N LEU A 466 20.91 -23.86 4.52
CA LEU A 466 21.63 -23.67 3.28
C LEU A 466 20.86 -22.66 2.42
N ALA A 467 21.58 -21.76 1.76
CA ALA A 467 21.01 -20.82 0.79
C ALA A 467 21.95 -20.63 -0.40
N TRP A 468 21.38 -20.55 -1.60
CA TRP A 468 22.11 -20.24 -2.84
C TRP A 468 21.21 -19.54 -3.86
N ASN A 469 21.80 -19.10 -4.97
CA ASN A 469 21.13 -18.29 -5.99
C ASN A 469 20.64 -16.92 -5.48
N ASP A 470 21.40 -16.29 -4.57
CA ASP A 470 21.05 -15.04 -3.90
C ASP A 470 21.56 -13.77 -4.59
N GLN A 471 22.41 -13.90 -5.62
CA GLN A 471 23.04 -12.76 -6.30
C GLN A 471 22.25 -12.26 -7.51
N ASN A 472 22.16 -13.08 -8.57
CA ASN A 472 21.66 -12.68 -9.88
C ASN A 472 20.53 -13.58 -10.42
N GLY A 473 20.13 -14.61 -9.67
CA GLY A 473 19.13 -15.58 -10.10
C GLY A 473 19.64 -16.59 -11.14
N LEU A 474 20.93 -16.57 -11.49
CA LEU A 474 21.50 -17.40 -12.55
C LEU A 474 22.07 -18.73 -12.06
N ASP A 475 22.16 -18.96 -10.75
CA ASP A 475 22.59 -20.25 -10.20
C ASP A 475 21.37 -21.18 -10.09
N GLY A 476 21.27 -22.12 -11.03
CA GLY A 476 20.19 -23.10 -11.09
C GLY A 476 20.55 -24.43 -10.42
N SER A 477 21.66 -24.47 -9.67
CA SER A 477 22.24 -25.70 -9.16
C SER A 477 21.33 -26.39 -8.15
N ASP A 478 21.50 -27.70 -8.06
CA ASP A 478 20.86 -28.58 -7.08
C ASP A 478 21.88 -28.86 -5.97
N LEU A 479 21.80 -28.05 -4.90
CA LEU A 479 22.65 -28.14 -3.72
C LEU A 479 21.84 -28.72 -2.58
N ASP A 480 22.36 -29.79 -1.95
CA ASP A 480 21.71 -30.43 -0.82
C ASP A 480 22.40 -30.06 0.50
N ALA A 481 21.61 -29.74 1.51
CA ALA A 481 22.02 -29.80 2.90
C ALA A 481 22.03 -31.26 3.37
N TRP A 482 23.12 -31.66 4.01
CA TRP A 482 23.26 -32.98 4.60
C TRP A 482 23.76 -32.94 6.03
N ALA A 483 23.28 -33.90 6.82
CA ALA A 483 23.74 -34.15 8.17
C ALA A 483 23.96 -35.64 8.46
N GLU A 484 24.85 -35.96 9.39
CA GLU A 484 25.04 -37.29 9.97
C GLU A 484 25.01 -37.20 11.49
N GLU A 485 24.09 -37.94 12.10
CA GLU A 485 23.90 -38.03 13.55
C GLU A 485 24.95 -38.96 14.22
N PRO A 486 25.11 -38.91 15.56
CA PRO A 486 26.06 -39.75 16.28
C PRO A 486 25.92 -41.26 16.03
N ASN A 487 24.70 -41.74 15.76
CA ASN A 487 24.40 -43.14 15.46
C ASN A 487 24.60 -43.51 13.97
N ARG A 488 25.24 -42.64 13.17
CA ARG A 488 25.44 -42.76 11.70
C ARG A 488 24.18 -42.62 10.85
N THR A 489 23.05 -42.24 11.43
CA THR A 489 21.85 -41.89 10.65
C THR A 489 22.15 -40.63 9.85
N LYS A 490 21.93 -40.68 8.54
CA LYS A 490 22.08 -39.52 7.66
C LYS A 490 20.74 -38.85 7.45
N ILE A 491 20.74 -37.53 7.31
CA ILE A 491 19.60 -36.70 6.95
C ILE A 491 20.01 -35.90 5.71
N GLY A 492 19.14 -35.90 4.70
CA GLY A 492 19.38 -35.30 3.39
C GLY A 492 18.36 -35.82 2.37
N TYR A 493 18.46 -35.37 1.11
CA TYR A 493 17.46 -35.61 0.06
C TYR A 493 16.95 -37.07 -0.03
N SER A 494 17.84 -38.06 0.10
CA SER A 494 17.53 -39.50 -0.05
C SER A 494 17.42 -40.28 1.27
N SER A 495 17.40 -39.60 2.42
CA SER A 495 17.49 -40.23 3.75
C SER A 495 16.18 -40.79 4.32
N GLY A 496 15.02 -40.52 3.69
CA GLY A 496 13.71 -40.88 4.22
C GLY A 496 13.20 -39.99 5.37
N PHE A 497 14.01 -39.04 5.86
CA PHE A 497 13.68 -38.10 6.96
C PHE A 497 13.32 -36.71 6.43
N ARG A 498 12.45 -36.67 5.42
CA ARG A 498 12.00 -35.48 4.73
C ARG A 498 10.58 -35.12 5.10
N LYS A 499 10.32 -33.81 5.28
CA LYS A 499 8.99 -33.29 5.59
C LYS A 499 8.00 -33.52 4.45
N ASP A 500 8.43 -33.31 3.21
CA ASP A 500 7.61 -33.37 1.99
C ASP A 500 7.39 -34.79 1.42
N GLN A 501 8.11 -35.80 1.91
CA GLN A 501 7.88 -37.20 1.54
C GLN A 501 6.95 -37.93 2.52
N ASN A 502 7.44 -38.22 3.73
CA ASN A 502 6.73 -39.03 4.73
C ASN A 502 6.55 -38.29 6.06
N ASN A 503 7.03 -37.05 6.15
CA ASN A 503 7.09 -36.25 7.36
C ASN A 503 7.71 -36.99 8.56
N LYS A 504 8.66 -37.90 8.29
CA LYS A 504 9.36 -38.67 9.33
C LYS A 504 10.55 -37.87 9.87
N ARG A 505 10.78 -38.00 11.17
CA ARG A 505 11.98 -37.51 11.87
C ARG A 505 12.84 -38.69 12.31
N THR A 506 14.14 -38.46 12.48
CA THR A 506 15.03 -39.45 13.09
C THR A 506 14.63 -39.71 14.55
N SER A 507 15.22 -40.76 15.15
CA SER A 507 15.08 -40.99 16.59
C SER A 507 15.56 -39.82 17.45
N PHE A 508 16.48 -39.00 16.92
CA PHE A 508 17.02 -37.81 17.60
C PHE A 508 16.29 -36.51 17.24
N SER A 509 15.13 -36.60 16.57
CA SER A 509 14.27 -35.50 16.13
C SER A 509 14.73 -34.71 14.90
N GLY A 510 15.78 -35.15 14.22
CA GLY A 510 16.31 -34.52 13.01
C GLY A 510 15.39 -34.72 11.79
N GLN A 511 15.30 -33.71 10.93
CA GLN A 511 14.51 -33.75 9.69
C GLN A 511 15.03 -32.72 8.68
N LEU A 512 15.09 -33.08 7.39
CA LEU A 512 15.16 -32.12 6.29
C LEU A 512 13.76 -31.59 6.05
N ASP A 513 13.49 -30.36 6.49
CA ASP A 513 12.14 -29.80 6.50
C ASP A 513 11.86 -28.79 5.39
N VAL A 514 12.91 -28.31 4.73
CA VAL A 514 12.86 -27.56 3.47
C VAL A 514 13.90 -28.16 2.52
N ASP A 515 13.46 -28.49 1.32
CA ASP A 515 14.23 -29.14 0.25
C ASP A 515 14.03 -28.33 -1.05
N ASN A 516 15.10 -28.13 -1.83
CA ASN A 516 15.01 -27.37 -3.08
C ASN A 516 15.95 -27.90 -4.15
N THR A 517 15.38 -28.55 -5.17
CA THR A 517 16.14 -29.17 -6.27
C THR A 517 16.35 -28.28 -7.51
N ASN A 518 15.69 -27.12 -7.54
CA ASN A 518 15.80 -26.17 -8.64
C ASN A 518 15.35 -24.75 -8.22
N PRO A 519 16.28 -23.80 -8.11
CA PRO A 519 16.00 -22.41 -7.74
C PRO A 519 15.06 -21.65 -8.68
N LYS A 520 14.97 -22.04 -9.97
CA LYS A 520 14.13 -21.38 -11.00
C LYS A 520 14.21 -19.84 -11.02
N GLY A 521 15.42 -19.29 -10.87
CA GLY A 521 15.63 -17.85 -10.88
C GLY A 521 15.34 -17.12 -9.56
N LYS A 522 15.03 -17.85 -8.49
CA LYS A 522 14.77 -17.32 -7.15
C LYS A 522 15.82 -17.80 -6.15
N LEU A 523 15.93 -17.13 -5.01
CA LEU A 523 16.69 -17.62 -3.87
C LEU A 523 16.23 -19.03 -3.51
N ALA A 524 17.16 -19.97 -3.46
CA ALA A 524 16.91 -21.33 -2.99
C ALA A 524 17.43 -21.51 -1.58
N VAL A 525 16.69 -22.31 -0.79
CA VAL A 525 17.02 -22.60 0.60
C VAL A 525 16.73 -24.07 0.92
N GLU A 526 17.54 -24.65 1.79
CA GLU A 526 17.26 -25.92 2.47
C GLU A 526 17.49 -25.78 3.97
N ASN A 527 16.83 -26.63 4.76
CA ASN A 527 16.96 -26.59 6.22
C ASN A 527 16.85 -27.99 6.84
N ILE A 528 17.83 -28.33 7.67
CA ILE A 528 17.80 -29.50 8.55
C ILE A 528 17.62 -29.02 9.99
N THR A 529 16.63 -29.55 10.69
CA THR A 529 16.28 -29.13 12.05
C THR A 529 16.14 -30.31 13.01
N TRP A 530 16.68 -30.16 14.23
CA TRP A 530 16.41 -31.00 15.40
C TRP A 530 15.55 -30.21 16.38
N THR A 531 14.46 -30.79 16.86
CA THR A 531 13.41 -30.06 17.59
C THR A 531 13.37 -30.34 19.08
N LYS A 532 14.00 -31.42 19.54
CA LYS A 532 13.87 -31.91 20.92
C LYS A 532 15.24 -32.27 21.49
N LEU A 533 15.74 -31.46 22.42
CA LEU A 533 17.05 -31.66 23.05
C LEU A 533 17.07 -33.00 23.81
N GLU A 534 15.96 -33.34 24.46
CA GLU A 534 15.79 -34.58 25.24
C GLU A 534 15.85 -35.86 24.39
N LYS A 535 15.73 -35.74 23.05
CA LYS A 535 15.89 -36.87 22.12
C LYS A 535 17.29 -36.96 21.53
N MET A 536 18.06 -35.87 21.58
CA MET A 536 19.41 -35.84 21.02
C MET A 536 20.37 -36.62 21.90
N ARG A 537 21.27 -37.39 21.28
CA ARG A 537 22.30 -38.15 21.99
C ARG A 537 23.62 -37.39 21.97
N ASP A 538 24.39 -37.55 23.05
CA ASP A 538 25.78 -37.12 23.10
C ASP A 538 26.59 -37.70 21.93
N GLY A 539 27.41 -36.85 21.32
CA GLY A 539 28.23 -37.21 20.16
C GLY A 539 28.31 -36.09 19.13
N VAL A 540 28.84 -36.44 17.96
CA VAL A 540 29.12 -35.50 16.87
C VAL A 540 28.04 -35.57 15.79
N TYR A 541 27.45 -34.43 15.49
CA TYR A 541 26.54 -34.16 14.37
C TYR A 541 27.35 -33.48 13.26
N ARG A 542 27.55 -34.16 12.13
CA ARG A 542 28.40 -33.68 11.03
C ARG A 542 27.53 -33.01 9.98
N LEU A 543 27.88 -31.79 9.54
CA LEU A 543 27.07 -30.97 8.64
C LEU A 543 27.87 -30.62 7.38
N TRP A 544 27.30 -30.87 6.20
CA TRP A 544 27.95 -30.60 4.92
C TRP A 544 26.95 -30.21 3.83
N VAL A 545 27.45 -29.57 2.78
CA VAL A 545 26.71 -29.26 1.56
C VAL A 545 27.19 -30.18 0.46
N ASN A 546 26.28 -30.75 -0.31
CA ASN A 546 26.58 -31.60 -1.45
C ASN A 546 26.10 -30.94 -2.75
N GLN A 547 26.95 -30.92 -3.78
CA GLN A 547 26.52 -30.57 -5.13
C GLN A 547 25.99 -31.81 -5.84
N TYR A 548 24.66 -32.00 -5.83
CA TYR A 548 24.03 -33.10 -6.57
C TYR A 548 24.07 -32.87 -8.08
N LYS A 549 23.67 -31.66 -8.53
CA LYS A 549 23.71 -31.29 -9.96
C LYS A 549 24.08 -29.82 -10.16
N ALA A 550 25.28 -29.56 -10.63
CA ALA A 550 25.75 -28.20 -10.94
C ALA A 550 25.01 -27.61 -12.14
N ARG A 551 24.52 -26.37 -12.01
CA ARG A 551 23.94 -25.57 -13.10
C ARG A 551 24.32 -24.11 -12.87
N ASN A 552 25.51 -23.72 -13.33
CA ASN A 552 26.10 -22.40 -13.05
C ASN A 552 26.29 -22.14 -11.54
N SER A 553 26.88 -23.11 -10.83
CA SER A 553 27.17 -23.05 -9.39
C SER A 553 28.05 -21.83 -9.07
N GLN A 554 27.55 -20.95 -8.21
CA GLN A 554 28.24 -19.73 -7.77
C GLN A 554 28.69 -19.83 -6.30
N GLY A 555 28.42 -20.97 -5.66
CA GLY A 555 28.71 -21.20 -4.25
C GLY A 555 27.45 -21.17 -3.39
N PHE A 556 27.63 -21.05 -2.07
CA PHE A 556 26.51 -21.05 -1.13
C PHE A 556 26.80 -20.23 0.13
N LYS A 557 25.73 -19.91 0.85
CA LYS A 557 25.77 -19.47 2.23
C LYS A 557 25.14 -20.54 3.11
N ALA A 558 25.68 -20.72 4.31
CA ALA A 558 25.10 -21.63 5.28
C ALA A 558 25.05 -21.02 6.67
N GLU A 559 24.09 -21.43 7.49
CA GLU A 559 23.99 -21.07 8.89
C GLU A 559 23.82 -22.31 9.74
N ILE A 560 24.48 -22.35 10.90
CA ILE A 560 24.24 -23.33 11.95
C ILE A 560 23.74 -22.57 13.17
N GLU A 561 22.60 -22.94 13.75
CA GLU A 561 22.05 -22.28 14.93
C GLU A 561 21.79 -23.29 16.05
N PHE A 562 22.31 -23.02 17.25
CA PHE A 562 21.96 -23.70 18.49
C PHE A 562 22.19 -22.75 19.68
N ASN A 563 21.49 -22.95 20.80
CA ASN A 563 21.58 -22.08 21.99
C ASN A 563 21.38 -20.57 21.71
N GLY A 564 20.66 -20.21 20.64
CA GLY A 564 20.48 -18.82 20.19
C GLY A 564 21.72 -18.18 19.55
N GLU A 565 22.82 -18.93 19.39
CA GLU A 565 24.00 -18.54 18.62
C GLU A 565 23.86 -19.01 17.17
N ILE A 566 24.18 -18.12 16.23
CA ILE A 566 24.16 -18.40 14.79
C ILE A 566 25.59 -18.30 14.26
N TYR A 567 26.05 -19.38 13.64
CA TYR A 567 27.33 -19.53 12.98
C TYR A 567 27.11 -19.45 11.47
N SER A 568 27.64 -18.40 10.83
CA SER A 568 27.44 -18.16 9.39
C SER A 568 28.69 -18.50 8.57
N TYR A 569 28.46 -19.09 7.41
CA TYR A 569 29.49 -19.53 6.47
C TYR A 569 29.16 -19.01 5.08
N ALA A 570 30.21 -18.65 4.34
CA ALA A 570 30.10 -18.34 2.91
C ALA A 570 31.15 -19.16 2.16
N TYR A 571 30.72 -19.75 1.06
CA TYR A 571 31.55 -20.51 0.14
C TYR A 571 31.38 -19.88 -1.24
N GLU A 572 32.27 -18.96 -1.62
CA GLU A 572 32.10 -18.05 -2.77
C GLU A 572 32.76 -18.57 -4.05
N GLN A 573 32.77 -19.89 -4.21
CA GLN A 573 33.31 -20.57 -5.39
C GLN A 573 32.38 -21.70 -5.83
N PRO A 574 32.42 -22.12 -7.11
CA PRO A 574 31.62 -23.24 -7.59
C PRO A 574 31.77 -24.48 -6.70
N VAL A 575 30.64 -25.07 -6.31
CA VAL A 575 30.62 -26.23 -5.41
C VAL A 575 30.94 -27.49 -6.20
N ILE A 576 31.91 -28.28 -5.72
CA ILE A 576 32.29 -29.56 -6.33
C ILE A 576 32.23 -30.65 -5.25
N GLY A 577 31.31 -31.60 -5.41
CA GLY A 577 31.11 -32.70 -4.48
C GLY A 577 30.64 -32.25 -3.08
N ASN A 578 31.20 -32.87 -2.03
CA ASN A 578 30.85 -32.59 -0.64
C ASN A 578 31.77 -31.53 -0.03
N VAL A 579 31.19 -30.44 0.44
CA VAL A 579 31.86 -29.39 1.20
C VAL A 579 31.46 -29.51 2.67
N LYS A 580 32.38 -29.97 3.52
CA LYS A 580 32.17 -30.05 4.97
C LYS A 580 32.07 -28.65 5.56
N VAL A 581 30.99 -28.36 6.29
CA VAL A 581 30.75 -27.04 6.89
C VAL A 581 31.27 -27.02 8.32
N ALA A 582 30.76 -27.90 9.18
CA ALA A 582 31.16 -28.01 10.58
C ALA A 582 30.76 -29.35 11.22
N ASP A 583 31.40 -29.67 12.35
CA ASP A 583 31.02 -30.75 13.25
C ASP A 583 30.49 -30.15 14.57
N VAL A 584 29.22 -30.36 14.90
CA VAL A 584 28.59 -29.93 16.15
C VAL A 584 28.64 -31.08 17.16
N THR A 585 29.24 -30.87 18.32
CA THR A 585 29.31 -31.86 19.40
C THR A 585 28.30 -31.52 20.49
N LEU A 586 27.43 -32.47 20.84
CA LEU A 586 26.61 -32.41 22.04
C LEU A 586 27.26 -33.28 23.13
N LYS A 587 27.46 -32.72 24.32
CA LYS A 587 27.95 -33.47 25.49
C LYS A 587 27.26 -32.97 26.75
N ASN A 588 26.56 -33.84 27.47
CA ASN A 588 25.81 -33.51 28.69
C ASN A 588 24.88 -32.29 28.51
N GLY A 589 24.17 -32.21 27.38
CA GLY A 589 23.26 -31.08 27.09
C GLY A 589 23.93 -29.78 26.66
N VAL A 590 25.27 -29.75 26.54
CA VAL A 590 26.03 -28.57 26.11
C VAL A 590 26.55 -28.79 24.68
N PHE A 591 26.29 -27.83 23.80
CA PHE A 591 26.80 -27.81 22.44
C PHE A 591 28.19 -27.16 22.35
N SER A 592 29.03 -27.70 21.47
CA SER A 592 30.24 -27.06 20.95
C SER A 592 30.36 -27.34 19.47
N ILE A 593 31.20 -26.60 18.75
CA ILE A 593 31.32 -26.71 17.29
C ILE A 593 32.79 -26.66 16.86
N LYS A 594 33.11 -27.47 15.85
CA LYS A 594 34.38 -27.43 15.11
C LYS A 594 34.07 -27.02 13.68
N HIS A 595 34.58 -25.86 13.28
CA HIS A 595 34.38 -25.30 11.93
C HIS A 595 35.35 -25.95 10.93
N HIS A 596 34.84 -26.39 9.78
CA HIS A 596 35.65 -26.90 8.67
C HIS A 596 35.78 -25.86 7.54
N LEU A 597 34.74 -25.03 7.37
CA LEU A 597 34.85 -23.77 6.62
C LEU A 597 35.25 -22.64 7.57
N PRO A 598 35.93 -21.58 7.06
CA PRO A 598 36.14 -20.37 7.84
C PRO A 598 34.79 -19.84 8.28
N GLU A 599 34.51 -20.00 9.57
CA GLU A 599 33.39 -19.35 10.22
C GLU A 599 33.63 -17.85 10.12
N LYS A 600 32.58 -17.08 9.80
CA LYS A 600 32.62 -15.63 9.99
C LYS A 600 32.54 -15.26 11.49
N GLY A 601 33.30 -15.95 12.34
CA GLY A 601 33.44 -15.77 13.78
C GLY A 601 34.73 -15.05 14.19
N GLN A 602 35.60 -14.71 13.24
CA GLN A 602 36.53 -13.60 13.45
C GLN A 602 35.76 -12.29 13.32
N SER A 603 36.11 -11.31 14.18
CA SER A 603 35.70 -9.91 14.04
C SER A 603 35.69 -9.52 12.55
N LYS A 604 34.49 -9.24 12.02
CA LYS A 604 34.28 -8.76 10.66
C LYS A 604 34.12 -7.25 10.71
N GLU A 605 34.82 -6.54 9.83
CA GLU A 605 34.56 -5.14 9.59
C GLU A 605 33.24 -4.98 8.81
N VAL A 606 32.30 -4.22 9.39
CA VAL A 606 31.04 -3.84 8.77
C VAL A 606 30.87 -2.34 8.93
N TRP A 607 30.69 -1.65 7.80
CA TRP A 607 30.56 -0.19 7.77
C TRP A 607 31.65 0.54 8.58
N GLY A 608 32.91 0.15 8.38
CA GLY A 608 34.08 0.72 9.06
C GLY A 608 34.28 0.31 10.52
N LEU A 609 33.42 -0.57 11.06
CA LEU A 609 33.47 -1.02 12.46
C LEU A 609 33.71 -2.53 12.56
N GLU A 610 34.60 -2.94 13.46
CA GLU A 610 34.79 -4.33 13.84
C GLU A 610 33.62 -4.86 14.71
N THR A 611 32.94 -5.91 14.27
CA THR A 611 31.92 -6.62 15.07
C THR A 611 32.50 -7.22 16.37
N ASN A 612 31.63 -7.50 17.34
CA ASN A 612 31.93 -7.96 18.69
C ASN A 612 32.67 -6.93 19.57
N ASN A 613 32.40 -5.64 19.34
CA ASN A 613 32.93 -4.53 20.13
C ASN A 613 31.80 -3.57 20.54
N PHE A 614 32.06 -2.81 21.59
CA PHE A 614 31.22 -1.67 21.99
C PHE A 614 31.66 -0.41 21.25
N TYR A 615 30.70 0.32 20.72
CA TYR A 615 30.90 1.62 20.08
C TYR A 615 30.08 2.68 20.77
N LYS A 616 30.67 3.85 20.96
CA LYS A 616 29.96 5.01 21.48
C LYS A 616 28.78 5.36 20.59
N VAL A 617 27.65 5.67 21.19
CA VAL A 617 26.44 6.13 20.50
C VAL A 617 26.45 7.66 20.52
N ASN A 618 26.53 8.23 19.32
CA ASN A 618 26.51 9.68 19.10
C ASN A 618 25.08 10.25 19.25
N LEU A 619 24.08 9.49 18.80
CA LEU A 619 22.68 9.88 18.82
C LEU A 619 21.77 8.67 19.00
N VAL A 620 20.80 8.77 19.91
CA VAL A 620 19.64 7.86 19.98
C VAL A 620 18.39 8.62 19.58
N CYS A 621 17.68 8.16 18.56
CA CYS A 621 16.46 8.82 18.08
C CYS A 621 15.44 7.84 17.49
N LYS A 622 14.19 8.29 17.36
CA LYS A 622 13.18 7.62 16.53
C LYS A 622 13.50 7.84 15.04
N SER A 623 12.85 7.13 14.14
CA SER A 623 12.96 7.39 12.70
C SER A 623 12.27 8.71 12.31
N PRO A 624 12.74 9.40 11.23
CA PRO A 624 12.23 10.72 10.82
C PRO A 624 10.71 10.85 10.65
N ASN A 625 10.05 9.78 10.25
CA ASN A 625 8.61 9.69 10.09
C ASN A 625 7.82 9.76 11.42
N HIS A 626 8.53 9.70 12.55
CA HIS A 626 8.03 9.78 13.92
C HIS A 626 8.69 10.93 14.72
N TRP A 627 9.25 11.93 14.04
CA TRP A 627 9.80 13.14 14.68
C TRP A 627 8.74 14.23 14.84
N GLY A 628 8.75 14.92 15.98
CA GLY A 628 7.74 15.93 16.32
C GLY A 628 6.36 15.28 16.45
N ASP A 629 5.35 15.89 15.82
CA ASP A 629 3.97 15.38 15.82
C ASP A 629 3.69 14.38 14.67
N ASN A 630 4.73 13.94 13.95
CA ASN A 630 4.54 12.95 12.88
C ASN A 630 4.32 11.56 13.48
N GLU A 631 3.34 10.82 12.96
CA GLU A 631 3.07 9.40 13.29
C GLU A 631 2.75 8.62 12.01
N VAL A 632 3.67 8.61 11.05
CA VAL A 632 3.42 8.06 9.71
C VAL A 632 4.23 6.80 9.49
N GLY A 633 3.62 5.65 9.21
CA GLY A 633 4.34 4.42 8.88
C GLY A 633 5.06 3.74 10.06
N ASN A 634 5.93 2.78 9.77
CA ASN A 634 6.68 2.02 10.78
C ASN A 634 7.63 2.88 11.63
N LEU A 635 7.52 2.76 12.95
CA LEU A 635 8.49 3.34 13.88
C LEU A 635 9.76 2.50 13.91
N HIS A 636 10.90 3.17 13.77
CA HIS A 636 12.20 2.59 14.08
C HIS A 636 12.92 3.38 15.17
N TYR A 637 13.78 2.70 15.89
CA TYR A 637 14.69 3.27 16.88
C TYR A 637 16.12 3.14 16.37
N PHE A 638 16.83 4.26 16.29
CA PHE A 638 18.18 4.35 15.75
C PHE A 638 19.19 4.66 16.84
N PHE A 639 20.30 3.92 16.81
CA PHE A 639 21.50 4.15 17.64
C PHE A 639 22.65 4.45 16.69
N MET A 640 22.93 5.74 16.48
CA MET A 640 23.99 6.19 15.57
C MET A 640 25.35 6.02 16.23
N LEU A 641 26.19 5.19 15.64
CA LEU A 641 27.46 4.76 16.23
C LEU A 641 28.60 5.66 15.76
N GLU A 642 29.50 5.97 16.67
CA GLU A 642 30.73 6.70 16.35
C GLU A 642 31.57 5.94 15.31
N ASN A 643 32.08 6.66 14.31
CA ASN A 643 32.86 6.13 13.19
C ASN A 643 32.15 5.10 12.30
N CYS A 644 30.83 4.90 12.43
CA CYS A 644 30.09 4.04 11.52
C CYS A 644 29.94 4.71 10.14
N LYS A 645 30.40 4.02 9.10
CA LYS A 645 30.50 4.55 7.75
C LYS A 645 29.98 3.55 6.72
N ALA A 646 28.91 3.90 6.00
CA ALA A 646 28.41 3.08 4.91
C ALA A 646 29.53 2.66 3.93
N SER A 647 29.58 1.38 3.56
CA SER A 647 30.66 0.81 2.74
C SER A 647 30.47 0.96 1.22
N GLY A 648 29.33 1.49 0.77
CA GLY A 648 29.02 1.67 -0.65
C GLY A 648 27.92 2.71 -0.87
N LYS A 649 27.59 2.98 -2.13
CA LYS A 649 26.60 4.02 -2.48
C LYS A 649 25.24 3.75 -1.86
N ILE A 650 24.65 4.78 -1.31
CA ILE A 650 23.40 4.73 -0.56
C ILE A 650 22.27 5.35 -1.36
N ARG A 651 21.16 4.63 -1.47
CA ARG A 651 19.91 5.15 -2.03
C ARG A 651 19.39 6.30 -1.18
N GLY A 652 19.09 7.43 -1.82
CA GLY A 652 18.73 8.66 -1.12
C GLY A 652 17.28 8.72 -0.61
N PHE A 653 16.36 7.95 -1.21
CA PHE A 653 14.94 7.91 -0.84
C PHE A 653 14.30 6.61 -1.33
N HIS A 654 13.17 6.25 -0.72
CA HIS A 654 12.37 5.07 -1.09
C HIS A 654 10.95 5.48 -1.45
N ASN A 655 10.35 4.81 -2.43
CA ASN A 655 8.99 5.13 -2.91
C ASN A 655 7.96 5.13 -1.78
N GLU A 656 8.06 4.18 -0.85
CA GLU A 656 7.16 4.09 0.29
C GLU A 656 7.16 5.33 1.19
N ASN A 657 8.23 6.13 1.14
CA ASN A 657 8.37 7.35 1.93
C ASN A 657 7.84 8.59 1.22
N LEU A 658 7.57 8.52 -0.09
CA LEU A 658 7.20 9.68 -0.92
C LEU A 658 5.72 10.08 -0.81
N LEU A 659 5.45 11.37 -1.03
CA LEU A 659 4.10 11.93 -1.07
C LEU A 659 3.21 11.26 -2.14
N PRO A 660 1.89 11.10 -1.90
CA PRO A 660 0.96 10.43 -2.83
C PRO A 660 0.97 10.97 -4.26
N GLU A 661 1.12 12.28 -4.43
CA GLU A 661 1.18 12.95 -5.74
C GLU A 661 2.44 12.57 -6.53
N ILE A 662 3.56 12.36 -5.85
CA ILE A 662 4.82 11.89 -6.46
C ILE A 662 4.71 10.40 -6.81
N LEU A 663 4.00 9.61 -6.00
CA LEU A 663 3.78 8.18 -6.22
C LEU A 663 2.99 7.85 -7.48
N LYS A 664 2.30 8.83 -8.09
CA LYS A 664 1.75 8.70 -9.46
C LYS A 664 2.83 8.31 -10.48
N HIS A 665 4.08 8.69 -10.21
CA HIS A 665 5.26 8.40 -11.03
C HIS A 665 6.19 7.33 -10.40
N LYS A 666 5.68 6.45 -9.53
CA LYS A 666 6.48 5.48 -8.73
C LYS A 666 7.53 4.68 -9.51
N LYS A 667 7.26 4.30 -10.77
CA LYS A 667 8.22 3.56 -11.60
C LYS A 667 9.47 4.39 -11.91
N VAL A 668 9.27 5.67 -12.22
CA VAL A 668 10.36 6.60 -12.53
C VAL A 668 11.15 6.91 -11.25
N MET A 669 10.44 7.11 -10.13
CA MET A 669 11.07 7.36 -8.83
C MET A 669 11.91 6.16 -8.35
N GLU A 670 11.47 4.93 -8.65
CA GLU A 670 12.23 3.72 -8.34
C GLU A 670 13.57 3.67 -9.08
N VAL A 671 13.53 3.95 -10.38
CA VAL A 671 14.74 4.02 -11.22
C VAL A 671 15.64 5.16 -10.75
N LEU A 672 15.08 6.34 -10.48
CA LEU A 672 15.83 7.51 -10.02
C LEU A 672 16.55 7.25 -8.69
N GLY A 673 15.90 6.60 -7.73
CA GLY A 673 16.54 6.22 -6.46
C GLY A 673 17.66 5.19 -6.63
N GLY A 674 17.59 4.34 -7.65
CA GLY A 674 18.61 3.35 -8.00
C GLY A 674 19.78 3.91 -8.82
N THR A 675 19.59 4.99 -9.58
CA THR A 675 20.64 5.61 -10.41
C THR A 675 21.31 6.80 -9.73
N ASN A 676 20.57 7.57 -8.92
CA ASN A 676 21.07 8.74 -8.21
C ASN A 676 21.43 8.41 -6.75
N MET A 677 22.33 7.45 -6.56
CA MET A 677 22.79 7.05 -5.23
C MET A 677 23.87 8.01 -4.69
N ILE A 678 23.90 8.15 -3.37
CA ILE A 678 24.77 9.06 -2.60
C ILE A 678 26.07 8.34 -2.25
N GLU A 679 27.21 9.02 -2.44
CA GLU A 679 28.50 8.52 -1.97
C GLU A 679 28.65 8.67 -0.45
N PRO A 680 29.20 7.66 0.27
CA PRO A 680 29.51 7.78 1.69
C PRO A 680 30.51 8.89 1.99
N THR A 681 30.22 9.68 3.03
CA THR A 681 31.11 10.73 3.55
C THR A 681 31.71 10.34 4.90
N ASP A 682 32.77 11.02 5.35
CA ASP A 682 33.37 10.76 6.67
C ASP A 682 32.47 11.22 7.81
N LYS A 683 31.79 12.35 7.62
CA LYS A 683 30.74 12.84 8.52
C LYS A 683 29.38 12.32 8.04
N GLN A 684 28.93 11.20 8.60
CA GLN A 684 27.60 10.65 8.36
C GLN A 684 26.96 10.13 9.66
N LEU A 685 25.64 10.26 9.77
CA LEU A 685 24.87 9.64 10.84
C LEU A 685 24.45 8.24 10.43
N SER A 686 25.29 7.29 10.80
CA SER A 686 25.09 5.86 10.56
C SER A 686 25.20 5.07 11.86
N GLY A 687 24.56 3.92 11.91
CA GLY A 687 24.58 3.05 13.07
C GLY A 687 23.65 1.87 12.89
N VAL A 688 22.93 1.48 13.94
CA VAL A 688 21.99 0.36 13.90
C VAL A 688 20.56 0.82 14.15
N GLY A 689 19.62 0.25 13.40
CA GLY A 689 18.20 0.53 13.48
C GLY A 689 17.35 -0.69 13.77
N PHE A 690 16.33 -0.50 14.59
CA PHE A 690 15.42 -1.55 15.04
C PHE A 690 13.98 -1.13 14.82
N ASN A 691 13.18 -1.99 14.21
CA ASN A 691 11.75 -1.74 13.99
C ASN A 691 10.97 -2.07 15.27
N ALA A 692 10.08 -1.19 15.69
CA ALA A 692 9.30 -1.32 16.92
C ALA A 692 8.32 -2.51 16.95
N THR A 693 8.10 -3.18 15.82
CA THR A 693 7.19 -4.35 15.71
C THR A 693 7.94 -5.64 15.42
N VAL A 694 9.28 -5.59 15.29
CA VAL A 694 10.12 -6.75 15.01
C VAL A 694 10.93 -7.09 16.24
N ARG A 695 10.72 -8.31 16.77
CA ARG A 695 11.49 -8.83 17.91
C ARG A 695 12.98 -8.82 17.58
N ASP A 696 13.71 -7.92 18.22
CA ASP A 696 15.16 -7.79 18.13
C ASP A 696 15.71 -7.34 19.49
N GLU A 697 17.04 -7.33 19.63
CA GLU A 697 17.67 -6.90 20.88
C GLU A 697 19.03 -6.23 20.68
N LEU A 698 19.30 -5.21 21.50
CA LEU A 698 20.57 -4.50 21.54
C LEU A 698 21.14 -4.52 22.96
N ILE A 699 22.43 -4.87 23.09
CA ILE A 699 23.14 -4.74 24.35
C ILE A 699 23.76 -3.35 24.41
N VAL A 700 23.46 -2.61 25.47
CA VAL A 700 23.97 -1.26 25.70
C VAL A 700 24.66 -1.15 27.05
N LYS A 701 25.71 -0.36 27.09
CA LYS A 701 26.37 0.08 28.31
C LYS A 701 26.03 1.54 28.54
N CYS A 702 25.28 1.80 29.60
CA CYS A 702 24.84 3.13 29.98
C CYS A 702 25.74 3.63 31.11
N SER A 703 26.31 4.82 30.93
CA SER A 703 26.98 5.57 31.98
C SER A 703 26.13 6.79 32.35
N GLY A 704 26.08 7.12 33.64
CA GLY A 704 25.35 8.25 34.22
C GLY A 704 25.73 8.36 35.69
N ASN A 705 24.75 8.46 36.59
CA ASN A 705 24.99 8.39 38.04
C ASN A 705 25.67 7.08 38.48
N PHE A 706 25.41 5.98 37.76
CA PHE A 706 26.09 4.70 37.92
C PHE A 706 26.22 4.04 36.54
N LYS A 707 27.15 3.08 36.42
CA LYS A 707 27.34 2.31 35.19
C LYS A 707 26.49 1.05 35.23
N ARG A 708 25.72 0.79 34.18
CA ARG A 708 24.95 -0.45 34.02
C ARG A 708 25.01 -0.95 32.58
N MET A 709 24.99 -2.28 32.42
CA MET A 709 24.78 -2.92 31.13
C MET A 709 23.36 -3.47 31.10
N LEU A 710 22.68 -3.25 29.98
CA LEU A 710 21.28 -3.60 29.77
C LEU A 710 21.13 -4.28 28.42
N LYS A 711 20.13 -5.16 28.33
CA LYS A 711 19.67 -5.71 27.06
C LYS A 711 18.33 -5.06 26.72
N VAL A 712 18.33 -4.20 25.70
CA VAL A 712 17.13 -3.50 25.21
C VAL A 712 16.41 -4.41 24.23
N LYS A 713 15.10 -4.64 24.46
CA LYS A 713 14.22 -5.44 23.60
C LYS A 713 13.34 -4.52 22.76
N PHE A 714 13.19 -4.84 21.47
CA PHE A 714 12.35 -4.12 20.51
C PHE A 714 11.12 -4.93 20.15
#